data_AF-A0A7W6MPL5-F1
#
_entry.id   AF-A0A7W6MPL5-F1
#
_cell.length_a   1.000
_cell.length_b   1.000
_cell.length_c   1.000
_cell.angle_alpha   90.00
_cell.angle_beta   90.00
_cell.angle_gamma   90.00
#
_symmetry.space_group_name_H-M   'P 1'
#
loop_
_entity.id
_entity.type
_entity.pdbx_description
1 polymer ?
#
loop_
_entity_poly.entity_id
_entity_poly.type
_entity_poly.pdbx_seq_one_letter_code
_entity_poly.pdbx_strand_id
1 'polypeptide(L)'
;MIRPPDLTLVVDVRCLQDPNFARRGVGRHALALLRNAPQRFRLIGLCDPDLPPLIPEARACLAGTTNNAYAAAGADGFVELSPMTHDPRFVMRLMQAPDLVRVTVVYDFIPRRNPAFYLGTPSARLGYAENLRWLASFDLFCPISRSAGDDLADLLGIAAHRIRTTGAPVDPVFARAAEHEAGRQEPRHLLVVAGPDPRKNPEIAILAHARSQTLQSQGIPLVIAGNYGPDYIRHFAGVTANAGGRPELLEVPGHLDDDALVDVYARAIALFAPSRDEGFSLPVVEGMAAGLPSVGSDIPAHRELLPDDRDRFSPDDVVGLSALMERLAFGPELRAETVARQAGVWRRYLDHEVGSRFWNAISRRFASYVRLPHPMLVRGRRPRVALLTPLPPDRSGVADYTAATIAELGQLVDLDVFTQTADPAPTPGAASVRPLDSFAHVAPCFDRVISVIGNSHFHTPIFEMLRRYGGAAIAHDARMLGFYRILLGEQRALDVASRELGRKVEVAELNGWLADEGSAKALFLGEILEAASPMIVHSPVTVRLLAERHGTPPAYVPFSIYRPWDPQALTPLARAAARQRLGLADDEVAIASFGGVSPSKAPEECVWALDFLRQWGIPASLHFVGNLRDMHDGGAHLRAVVERLGLRNHVRFQDDFVPEQTYRDYLVGADLALQLRTYTLGGLSGALLDCAAVGLPTVANRSLADAVGVPASYNRGVNDALSPLLIAEALAELHEAGLGRQRPEEERRAFSEERSLARYSQRLCRVLGLGVEAAQWRVPEHRTG
;
A
#
# COMPACT_ATOMS: atom_id res chain seq x y z
N MET A 1 10.89 -4.23 -38.48
CA MET A 1 10.50 -3.37 -37.34
C MET A 1 10.30 -4.27 -36.14
N ILE A 2 11.20 -4.20 -35.15
CA ILE A 2 11.06 -4.95 -33.89
C ILE A 2 9.87 -4.32 -33.15
N ARG A 3 8.85 -5.11 -32.80
CA ARG A 3 7.73 -4.63 -31.96
C ARG A 3 8.35 -4.08 -30.67
N PRO A 4 8.06 -2.83 -30.26
CA PRO A 4 8.51 -2.35 -28.96
C PRO A 4 7.94 -3.25 -27.86
N PRO A 5 8.67 -3.47 -26.76
CA PRO A 5 8.24 -4.37 -25.69
C PRO A 5 6.93 -3.90 -25.05
N ASP A 6 6.15 -4.85 -24.54
CA ASP A 6 4.98 -4.56 -23.70
C ASP A 6 5.48 -3.92 -22.39
N LEU A 7 4.92 -2.78 -22.03
CA LEU A 7 5.33 -1.98 -20.87
C LEU A 7 4.31 -2.08 -19.75
N THR A 8 4.76 -2.26 -18.51
CA THR A 8 3.90 -2.26 -17.33
C THR A 8 3.91 -0.88 -16.68
N LEU A 9 2.74 -0.24 -16.58
CA LEU A 9 2.59 1.07 -15.96
C LEU A 9 1.71 0.99 -14.72
N VAL A 10 2.15 1.63 -13.65
CA VAL A 10 1.34 1.84 -12.46
C VAL A 10 0.63 3.17 -12.59
N VAL A 11 -0.68 3.18 -12.39
CA VAL A 11 -1.50 4.38 -12.60
C VAL A 11 -2.20 4.75 -11.29
N ASP A 12 -1.97 5.95 -10.78
CA ASP A 12 -2.74 6.45 -9.63
C ASP A 12 -4.20 6.71 -10.07
N VAL A 13 -5.10 5.90 -9.51
CA VAL A 13 -6.54 5.95 -9.81
C VAL A 13 -7.37 6.44 -8.62
N ARG A 14 -6.77 7.08 -7.62
CA ARG A 14 -7.49 7.65 -6.46
C ARG A 14 -8.57 8.65 -6.87
N CYS A 15 -8.32 9.44 -7.92
CA CYS A 15 -9.32 10.33 -8.50
C CYS A 15 -10.57 9.62 -9.06
N LEU A 16 -10.50 8.30 -9.28
CA LEU A 16 -11.60 7.44 -9.73
C LEU A 16 -12.22 6.62 -8.56
N GLN A 17 -11.68 6.76 -7.35
CA GLN A 17 -12.27 6.26 -6.10
C GLN A 17 -13.03 7.37 -5.35
N ASP A 18 -12.52 8.61 -5.39
CA ASP A 18 -13.11 9.74 -4.67
C ASP A 18 -14.47 10.18 -5.28
N PRO A 19 -15.58 10.13 -4.52
CA PRO A 19 -16.90 10.55 -4.99
C PRO A 19 -16.96 11.99 -5.52
N ASN A 20 -16.07 12.88 -5.06
CA ASN A 20 -16.00 14.26 -5.51
C ASN A 20 -15.44 14.40 -6.93
N PHE A 21 -14.73 13.40 -7.45
CA PHE A 21 -14.04 13.45 -8.74
C PHE A 21 -14.44 12.33 -9.70
N ALA A 22 -14.73 11.12 -9.21
CA ALA A 22 -14.77 9.89 -10.02
C ALA A 22 -15.65 9.96 -11.27
N ARG A 23 -16.76 10.72 -11.22
CA ARG A 23 -17.74 10.82 -12.33
C ARG A 23 -17.86 12.22 -12.96
N ARG A 24 -16.97 13.16 -12.64
CA ARG A 24 -17.01 14.54 -13.20
C ARG A 24 -15.62 15.14 -13.37
N GLY A 25 -15.46 16.09 -14.29
CA GLY A 25 -14.20 16.85 -14.45
C GLY A 25 -12.96 15.96 -14.54
N VAL A 26 -12.12 15.99 -13.50
CA VAL A 26 -10.90 15.18 -13.36
C VAL A 26 -11.16 13.69 -13.61
N GLY A 27 -12.19 13.09 -12.99
CA GLY A 27 -12.46 11.65 -13.13
C GLY A 27 -12.95 11.26 -14.52
N ARG A 28 -13.78 12.09 -15.18
CA ARG A 28 -14.18 11.87 -16.58
C ARG A 28 -12.97 11.89 -17.51
N HIS A 29 -12.07 12.86 -17.33
CA HIS A 29 -10.83 12.95 -18.10
C HIS A 29 -9.92 11.73 -17.85
N ALA A 30 -9.66 11.39 -16.58
CA ALA A 30 -8.87 10.23 -16.20
C ALA A 30 -9.40 8.93 -16.82
N LEU A 31 -10.72 8.71 -16.77
CA LEU A 31 -11.36 7.55 -17.37
C LEU A 31 -11.23 7.52 -18.90
N ALA A 32 -11.37 8.65 -19.57
CA ALA A 32 -11.16 8.76 -21.03
C ALA A 32 -9.73 8.42 -21.43
N LEU A 33 -8.73 8.87 -20.65
CA LEU A 33 -7.33 8.50 -20.87
C LEU A 33 -7.12 6.98 -20.71
N LEU A 34 -7.68 6.36 -19.67
CA LEU A 34 -7.58 4.92 -19.45
C LEU A 34 -8.23 4.10 -20.58
N ARG A 35 -9.43 4.48 -21.04
CA ARG A 35 -10.16 3.79 -22.12
C ARG A 35 -9.39 3.78 -23.45
N ASN A 36 -8.58 4.79 -23.69
CA ASN A 36 -7.81 4.95 -24.92
C ASN A 36 -6.37 4.46 -24.80
N ALA A 37 -6.04 3.70 -23.75
CA ALA A 37 -4.72 3.10 -23.57
C ALA A 37 -4.43 2.04 -24.65
N PRO A 38 -3.31 2.17 -25.40
CA PRO A 38 -2.89 1.13 -26.34
C PRO A 38 -2.61 -0.20 -25.62
N GLN A 39 -2.95 -1.32 -26.27
CA GLN A 39 -2.79 -2.68 -25.71
C GLN A 39 -1.37 -3.04 -25.25
N ARG A 40 -0.34 -2.38 -25.80
CA ARG A 40 1.06 -2.56 -25.37
C ARG A 40 1.34 -2.08 -23.94
N PHE A 41 0.44 -1.32 -23.33
CA PHE A 41 0.57 -0.85 -21.96
C PHE A 41 -0.29 -1.71 -21.05
N ARG A 42 0.36 -2.51 -20.20
CA ARG A 42 -0.29 -3.22 -19.12
C ARG A 42 -0.46 -2.27 -17.93
N LEU A 43 -1.69 -1.84 -17.68
CA LEU A 43 -2.01 -0.87 -16.61
C LEU A 43 -2.36 -1.58 -15.30
N ILE A 44 -1.68 -1.20 -14.22
CA ILE A 44 -1.98 -1.62 -12.84
C ILE A 44 -2.46 -0.39 -12.07
N GLY A 45 -3.71 -0.39 -11.61
CA GLY A 45 -4.26 0.73 -10.85
C GLY A 45 -3.77 0.73 -9.41
N LEU A 46 -3.18 1.84 -8.96
CA LEU A 46 -2.85 2.08 -7.56
C LEU A 46 -4.07 2.71 -6.87
N CYS A 47 -4.65 1.98 -5.92
CA CYS A 47 -5.83 2.37 -5.16
C CYS A 47 -5.47 2.69 -3.71
N ASP A 48 -6.15 3.66 -3.12
CA ASP A 48 -6.09 3.93 -1.68
C ASP A 48 -7.14 3.07 -0.95
N PRO A 49 -6.75 2.23 0.03
CA PRO A 49 -7.69 1.42 0.78
C PRO A 49 -8.63 2.23 1.69
N ASP A 50 -8.31 3.49 1.97
CA ASP A 50 -9.13 4.38 2.79
C ASP A 50 -10.18 5.14 1.95
N LEU A 51 -10.12 5.02 0.61
CA LEU A 51 -11.13 5.54 -0.31
C LEU A 51 -12.15 4.45 -0.72
N PRO A 52 -13.34 4.83 -1.21
CA PRO A 52 -14.31 3.87 -1.76
C PRO A 52 -13.71 2.96 -2.85
N PRO A 53 -14.36 1.80 -3.13
CA PRO A 53 -13.95 0.94 -4.23
C PRO A 53 -13.88 1.69 -5.58
N LEU A 54 -12.90 1.33 -6.39
CA LEU A 54 -12.74 1.87 -7.74
C LEU A 54 -14.00 1.64 -8.58
N ILE A 55 -14.43 2.65 -9.33
CA ILE A 55 -15.61 2.52 -10.21
C ILE A 55 -15.43 1.40 -11.26
N PRO A 56 -16.50 0.64 -11.60
CA PRO A 56 -16.40 -0.51 -12.50
C PRO A 56 -15.80 -0.18 -13.87
N GLU A 57 -16.12 0.99 -14.42
CA GLU A 57 -15.66 1.45 -15.72
C GLU A 57 -14.13 1.61 -15.77
N ALA A 58 -13.54 2.10 -14.67
CA ALA A 58 -12.09 2.22 -14.53
C ALA A 58 -11.44 0.84 -14.31
N ARG A 59 -12.04 -0.02 -13.47
CA ARG A 59 -11.54 -1.37 -13.21
C ARG A 59 -11.43 -2.22 -14.47
N ALA A 60 -12.35 -2.03 -15.43
CA ALA A 60 -12.35 -2.72 -16.73
C ALA A 60 -11.17 -2.32 -17.64
N CYS A 61 -10.56 -1.16 -17.43
CA CYS A 61 -9.40 -0.68 -18.19
C CYS A 61 -8.06 -1.17 -17.61
N LEU A 62 -8.07 -1.88 -16.48
CA LEU A 62 -6.88 -2.24 -15.72
C LEU A 62 -6.65 -3.76 -15.70
N ALA A 63 -5.41 -4.17 -15.94
CA ALA A 63 -4.99 -5.57 -15.81
C ALA A 63 -5.02 -6.06 -14.35
N GLY A 64 -4.87 -5.14 -13.39
CA GLY A 64 -4.80 -5.42 -11.97
C GLY A 64 -4.97 -4.15 -11.15
N THR A 65 -5.17 -4.30 -9.85
CA THR A 65 -5.09 -3.20 -8.89
C THR A 65 -4.14 -3.58 -7.78
N THR A 66 -3.47 -2.59 -7.20
CA THR A 66 -2.65 -2.72 -6.00
C THR A 66 -2.97 -1.57 -5.06
N ASN A 67 -2.87 -1.80 -3.76
CA ASN A 67 -2.94 -0.76 -2.73
C ASN A 67 -1.55 -0.34 -2.23
N ASN A 68 -0.49 -0.84 -2.87
CA ASN A 68 0.86 -0.74 -2.38
C ASN A 68 1.80 -0.15 -3.44
N ALA A 69 2.30 1.05 -3.17
CA ALA A 69 3.32 1.70 -4.00
C ALA A 69 4.62 0.87 -4.14
N TYR A 70 4.90 -0.07 -3.23
CA TYR A 70 6.03 -0.99 -3.31
C TYR A 70 5.75 -2.25 -4.15
N ALA A 71 4.50 -2.73 -4.24
CA ALA A 71 4.14 -3.93 -5.02
C ALA A 71 4.29 -3.74 -6.54
N ALA A 72 4.40 -2.48 -6.97
CA ALA A 72 4.75 -2.06 -8.33
C ALA A 72 6.20 -2.39 -8.76
N ALA A 73 7.00 -3.08 -7.94
CA ALA A 73 8.37 -3.49 -8.28
C ALA A 73 8.40 -4.28 -9.60
N GLY A 74 9.01 -3.69 -10.63
CA GLY A 74 9.05 -4.24 -12.00
C GLY A 74 8.22 -3.46 -13.02
N ALA A 75 7.48 -2.42 -12.60
CA ALA A 75 6.89 -1.46 -13.52
C ALA A 75 7.97 -0.68 -14.29
N ASP A 76 7.64 -0.26 -15.50
CA ASP A 76 8.48 0.57 -16.36
C ASP A 76 8.19 2.06 -16.14
N GLY A 77 6.98 2.41 -15.69
CA GLY A 77 6.64 3.79 -15.35
C GLY A 77 5.45 3.95 -14.41
N PHE A 78 5.28 5.18 -13.99
CA PHE A 78 4.23 5.63 -13.10
C PHE A 78 3.45 6.79 -13.75
N VAL A 79 2.14 6.71 -13.74
CA VAL A 79 1.24 7.73 -14.28
C VAL A 79 0.35 8.27 -13.15
N GLU A 80 0.50 9.54 -12.80
CA GLU A 80 -0.39 10.22 -11.87
C GLU A 80 -1.43 11.04 -12.64
N LEU A 81 -2.68 10.57 -12.62
CA LEU A 81 -3.76 11.21 -13.39
C LEU A 81 -4.24 12.53 -12.76
N SER A 82 -3.90 12.79 -11.49
CA SER A 82 -4.35 13.99 -10.78
C SER A 82 -3.44 14.35 -9.59
N PRO A 83 -2.25 14.94 -9.84
CA PRO A 83 -1.20 15.14 -8.84
C PRO A 83 -1.53 16.16 -7.73
N MET A 84 -2.60 16.93 -7.91
CA MET A 84 -2.97 18.03 -7.00
C MET A 84 -4.23 17.76 -6.17
N THR A 85 -4.85 16.58 -6.26
CA THR A 85 -6.14 16.30 -5.59
C THR A 85 -6.04 15.49 -4.31
N HIS A 86 -5.02 14.62 -4.19
CA HIS A 86 -4.85 13.74 -3.03
C HIS A 86 -3.47 13.93 -2.39
N ASP A 87 -3.28 13.40 -1.18
CA ASP A 87 -2.01 13.46 -0.46
C ASP A 87 -0.88 12.82 -1.31
N PRO A 88 0.15 13.59 -1.72
CA PRO A 88 1.23 13.08 -2.56
C PRO A 88 2.14 12.10 -1.81
N ARG A 89 2.09 12.04 -0.47
CA ARG A 89 2.90 11.12 0.33
C ARG A 89 2.55 9.66 0.09
N PHE A 90 1.32 9.37 -0.35
CA PHE A 90 0.87 8.02 -0.71
C PHE A 90 1.66 7.42 -1.89
N VAL A 91 2.03 8.25 -2.87
CA VAL A 91 2.77 7.82 -4.08
C VAL A 91 4.29 8.08 -3.97
N MET A 92 4.75 8.56 -2.82
CA MET A 92 6.11 9.04 -2.58
C MET A 92 7.21 8.06 -3.02
N ARG A 93 7.05 6.76 -2.79
CA ARG A 93 8.07 5.79 -3.17
C ARG A 93 8.21 5.62 -4.68
N LEU A 94 7.09 5.65 -5.42
CA LEU A 94 7.07 5.63 -6.89
C LEU A 94 7.75 6.89 -7.44
N MET A 95 7.56 8.02 -6.79
CA MET A 95 8.19 9.29 -7.16
C MET A 95 9.72 9.28 -7.01
N GLN A 96 10.26 8.39 -6.17
CA GLN A 96 11.70 8.25 -5.91
C GLN A 96 12.30 6.99 -6.53
N ALA A 97 11.49 6.17 -7.20
CA ALA A 97 11.99 4.99 -7.88
C ALA A 97 12.86 5.46 -9.05
N PRO A 98 14.17 5.16 -9.05
CA PRO A 98 15.11 5.72 -10.02
C PRO A 98 14.90 5.21 -11.44
N ASP A 99 14.27 4.05 -11.56
CA ASP A 99 14.10 3.33 -12.82
C ASP A 99 12.71 3.55 -13.45
N LEU A 100 11.85 4.36 -12.84
CA LEU A 100 10.50 4.64 -13.34
C LEU A 100 10.47 5.94 -14.15
N VAL A 101 9.86 5.87 -15.34
CA VAL A 101 9.40 7.06 -16.05
C VAL A 101 8.12 7.57 -15.38
N ARG A 102 8.17 8.78 -14.83
CA ARG A 102 7.02 9.40 -14.13
C ARG A 102 6.31 10.36 -15.07
N VAL A 103 5.01 10.17 -15.24
CA VAL A 103 4.15 10.98 -16.12
C VAL A 103 2.99 11.53 -15.30
N THR A 104 2.58 12.77 -15.57
CA THR A 104 1.43 13.36 -14.89
C THR A 104 0.55 14.22 -15.79
N VAL A 105 -0.73 14.32 -15.45
CA VAL A 105 -1.69 15.25 -16.06
C VAL A 105 -1.70 16.55 -15.28
N VAL A 106 -1.67 17.70 -15.97
CA VAL A 106 -1.71 19.03 -15.34
C VAL A 106 -2.99 19.75 -15.75
N TYR A 107 -3.82 20.10 -14.77
CA TYR A 107 -5.12 20.73 -15.04
C TYR A 107 -5.00 22.25 -15.12
N ASP A 108 -4.63 22.90 -14.00
CA ASP A 108 -4.50 24.35 -13.92
C ASP A 108 -3.68 24.78 -12.70
N PHE A 109 -3.38 26.08 -12.65
CA PHE A 109 -2.78 26.77 -11.51
C PHE A 109 -3.66 27.91 -11.02
N ILE A 110 -5.00 27.77 -11.12
CA ILE A 110 -5.96 28.79 -10.69
C ILE A 110 -5.76 29.20 -9.22
N PRO A 111 -5.49 28.28 -8.26
CA PRO A 111 -5.20 28.66 -6.88
C PRO A 111 -4.03 29.64 -6.72
N ARG A 112 -3.04 29.59 -7.63
CA ARG A 112 -1.88 30.49 -7.63
C ARG A 112 -2.21 31.89 -8.13
N ARG A 113 -3.16 32.01 -9.07
CA ARG A 113 -3.62 33.28 -9.64
C ARG A 113 -4.58 34.01 -8.70
N ASN A 114 -5.38 33.28 -7.93
CA ASN A 114 -6.26 33.83 -6.90
C ASN A 114 -6.01 33.22 -5.50
N PRO A 115 -4.82 33.47 -4.89
CA PRO A 115 -4.45 32.86 -3.62
C PRO A 115 -5.30 33.37 -2.45
N ALA A 116 -5.89 34.56 -2.54
CA ALA A 116 -6.77 35.10 -1.50
C ALA A 116 -8.02 34.23 -1.32
N PHE A 117 -8.57 33.73 -2.43
CA PHE A 117 -9.77 32.89 -2.41
C PHE A 117 -9.45 31.42 -2.14
N TYR A 118 -8.49 30.83 -2.86
CA TYR A 118 -8.21 29.39 -2.78
C TYR A 118 -7.18 29.00 -1.71
N LEU A 119 -6.30 29.92 -1.32
CA LEU A 119 -5.18 29.68 -0.40
C LEU A 119 -5.22 30.63 0.81
N GLY A 120 -6.43 30.86 1.34
CA GLY A 120 -6.68 31.81 2.42
C GLY A 120 -6.02 31.46 3.76
N THR A 121 -5.69 30.19 4.00
CA THR A 121 -5.09 29.71 5.26
C THR A 121 -3.61 29.33 5.11
N PRO A 122 -2.79 29.41 6.19
CA PRO A 122 -1.40 28.95 6.16
C PRO A 122 -1.26 27.49 5.76
N SER A 123 -2.14 26.62 6.26
CA SER A 123 -2.14 25.19 5.93
C SER A 123 -2.42 24.94 4.44
N ALA A 124 -3.38 25.66 3.85
CA ALA A 124 -3.65 25.55 2.41
C ALA A 124 -2.45 26.00 1.56
N ARG A 125 -1.76 27.08 1.97
CA ARG A 125 -0.54 27.55 1.29
C ARG A 125 0.60 26.55 1.38
N LEU A 126 0.83 25.96 2.56
CA LEU A 126 1.86 24.94 2.76
C LEU A 126 1.56 23.67 1.97
N GLY A 127 0.32 23.17 2.02
CA GLY A 127 -0.10 22.00 1.24
C GLY A 127 0.02 22.24 -0.27
N TYR A 128 -0.37 23.42 -0.75
CA TYR A 128 -0.19 23.76 -2.16
C TYR A 128 1.29 23.82 -2.57
N ALA A 129 2.15 24.41 -1.74
CA ALA A 129 3.59 24.44 -1.98
C ALA A 129 4.23 23.05 -1.96
N GLU A 130 3.79 22.16 -1.06
CA GLU A 130 4.19 20.75 -1.03
C GLU A 130 3.79 20.04 -2.32
N ASN A 131 2.54 20.20 -2.77
CA ASN A 131 2.07 19.61 -4.02
C ASN A 131 2.86 20.11 -5.23
N LEU A 132 3.20 21.40 -5.30
CA LEU A 132 4.05 21.96 -6.36
C LEU A 132 5.46 21.35 -6.36
N ARG A 133 6.04 21.11 -5.18
CA ARG A 133 7.35 20.46 -5.02
C ARG A 133 7.32 19.02 -5.56
N TRP A 134 6.25 18.28 -5.28
CA TRP A 134 6.05 16.92 -5.81
C TRP A 134 5.81 16.94 -7.31
N LEU A 135 4.97 17.85 -7.80
CA LEU A 135 4.69 18.03 -9.22
C LEU A 135 5.99 18.25 -10.03
N ALA A 136 6.93 19.05 -9.52
CA ALA A 136 8.21 19.29 -10.19
C ALA A 136 9.09 18.02 -10.38
N SER A 137 8.75 16.92 -9.71
CA SER A 137 9.53 15.66 -9.74
C SER A 137 9.16 14.72 -10.89
N PHE A 138 8.11 15.00 -11.67
CA PHE A 138 7.67 14.18 -12.80
C PHE A 138 8.54 14.34 -14.05
N ASP A 139 8.74 13.29 -14.85
CA ASP A 139 9.60 13.32 -16.04
C ASP A 139 8.90 13.90 -17.29
N LEU A 140 7.60 13.68 -17.41
CA LEU A 140 6.75 14.14 -18.52
C LEU A 140 5.45 14.73 -17.97
N PHE A 141 5.07 15.89 -18.49
CA PHE A 141 3.88 16.63 -18.09
C PHE A 141 2.91 16.73 -19.25
N CYS A 142 1.65 16.38 -19.00
CA CYS A 142 0.56 16.39 -19.96
C CYS A 142 -0.49 17.43 -19.56
N PRO A 143 -0.25 18.73 -19.79
CA PRO A 143 -1.24 19.75 -19.47
C PRO A 143 -2.46 19.66 -20.39
N ILE A 144 -3.63 19.98 -19.85
CA ILE A 144 -4.88 19.98 -20.61
C ILE A 144 -5.02 21.18 -21.55
N SER A 145 -4.18 22.20 -21.43
CA SER A 145 -4.13 23.38 -22.31
C SER A 145 -2.71 23.89 -22.48
N ARG A 146 -2.49 24.77 -23.47
CA ARG A 146 -1.23 25.50 -23.62
C ARG A 146 -1.01 26.46 -22.45
N SER A 147 -2.07 27.15 -22.01
CA SER A 147 -2.06 28.03 -20.83
C SER A 147 -1.51 27.32 -19.58
N ALA A 148 -2.02 26.12 -19.27
CA ALA A 148 -1.52 25.35 -18.14
C ALA A 148 -0.08 24.84 -18.35
N GLY A 149 0.33 24.61 -19.60
CA GLY A 149 1.71 24.27 -19.94
C GLY A 149 2.69 25.44 -19.77
N ASP A 150 2.27 26.65 -20.14
CA ASP A 150 3.05 27.88 -19.99
C ASP A 150 3.20 28.22 -18.50
N ASP A 151 2.10 28.16 -17.72
CA ASP A 151 2.16 28.31 -16.26
C ASP A 151 3.13 27.31 -15.61
N LEU A 152 3.12 26.05 -16.07
CA LEU A 152 4.00 25.01 -15.55
C LEU A 152 5.48 25.33 -15.82
N ALA A 153 5.79 25.82 -17.02
CA ALA A 153 7.13 26.24 -17.40
C ALA A 153 7.59 27.45 -16.55
N ASP A 154 6.74 28.46 -16.41
CA ASP A 154 7.03 29.69 -15.70
C ASP A 154 7.16 29.49 -14.18
N LEU A 155 6.25 28.69 -13.60
CA LEU A 155 6.17 28.50 -12.15
C LEU A 155 7.23 27.53 -11.62
N LEU A 156 7.48 26.43 -12.35
CA LEU A 156 8.31 25.32 -11.89
C LEU A 156 9.62 25.16 -12.69
N GLY A 157 9.88 26.02 -13.68
CA GLY A 157 11.09 25.96 -14.49
C GLY A 157 11.18 24.67 -15.33
N ILE A 158 10.03 24.07 -15.68
CA ILE A 158 10.00 22.81 -16.42
C ILE A 158 10.36 23.08 -17.89
N ALA A 159 11.39 22.39 -18.38
CA ALA A 159 11.84 22.53 -19.76
C ALA A 159 10.75 22.12 -20.77
N ALA A 160 10.55 22.92 -21.82
CA ALA A 160 9.51 22.73 -22.84
C ALA A 160 9.49 21.32 -23.47
N HIS A 161 10.65 20.67 -23.63
CA HIS A 161 10.72 19.32 -24.18
C HIS A 161 10.07 18.25 -23.27
N ARG A 162 9.76 18.56 -22.00
CA ARG A 162 9.05 17.70 -21.04
C ARG A 162 7.55 18.00 -20.95
N ILE A 163 7.05 19.00 -21.68
CA ILE A 163 5.65 19.43 -21.63
C ILE A 163 4.95 19.04 -22.94
N ARG A 164 3.83 18.33 -22.87
CA ARG A 164 3.04 17.87 -24.03
C ARG A 164 1.56 18.13 -23.81
N THR A 165 1.02 19.21 -24.38
CA THR A 165 -0.41 19.54 -24.25
C THR A 165 -1.30 18.46 -24.88
N THR A 166 -2.20 17.88 -24.08
CA THR A 166 -3.08 16.78 -24.51
C THR A 166 -4.53 17.21 -24.73
N GLY A 167 -4.98 18.32 -24.17
CA GLY A 167 -6.41 18.67 -24.17
C GLY A 167 -7.18 17.99 -23.03
N ALA A 168 -8.45 18.36 -22.88
CA ALA A 168 -9.45 17.60 -22.14
C ALA A 168 -10.54 17.12 -23.12
N PRO A 169 -11.07 15.91 -22.92
CA PRO A 169 -12.03 15.32 -23.85
C PRO A 169 -13.44 15.93 -23.69
N VAL A 170 -14.12 16.11 -24.81
CA VAL A 170 -15.57 16.40 -24.85
C VAL A 170 -16.35 15.14 -24.47
N ASP A 171 -17.44 15.28 -23.74
CA ASP A 171 -18.24 14.12 -23.36
C ASP A 171 -18.80 13.40 -24.61
N PRO A 172 -18.67 12.06 -24.72
CA PRO A 172 -19.19 11.30 -25.85
C PRO A 172 -20.68 11.50 -26.13
N VAL A 173 -21.48 11.95 -25.16
CA VAL A 173 -22.89 12.29 -25.39
C VAL A 173 -23.03 13.44 -26.40
N PHE A 174 -22.19 14.47 -26.32
CA PHE A 174 -22.22 15.61 -27.25
C PHE A 174 -21.70 15.23 -28.64
N ALA A 175 -20.67 14.38 -28.72
CA ALA A 175 -20.17 13.89 -29.99
C ALA A 175 -21.24 13.06 -30.75
N ARG A 176 -21.98 12.19 -30.04
CA ARG A 176 -23.08 11.40 -30.62
C ARG A 176 -24.26 12.28 -31.03
N ALA A 177 -24.58 13.30 -30.24
CA ALA A 177 -25.63 14.26 -30.58
C ALA A 177 -25.28 15.06 -31.85
N ALA A 178 -24.01 15.44 -32.01
CA ALA A 178 -23.51 16.16 -33.19
C ALA A 178 -23.69 15.37 -34.51
N GLU A 179 -23.63 14.04 -34.45
CA GLU A 179 -23.77 13.16 -35.61
C GLU A 179 -25.24 12.93 -36.04
N HIS A 180 -26.21 13.22 -35.17
CA HIS A 180 -27.64 13.06 -35.45
C HIS A 180 -28.28 14.40 -35.85
N GLU A 181 -28.30 14.72 -37.14
CA GLU A 181 -28.93 15.95 -37.67
C GLU A 181 -30.42 16.09 -37.33
N ALA A 182 -31.12 14.96 -37.12
CA ALA A 182 -32.56 14.90 -36.81
C ALA A 182 -32.95 15.47 -35.43
N GLY A 183 -31.97 15.83 -34.59
CA GLY A 183 -32.20 16.36 -33.23
C GLY A 183 -32.17 17.90 -33.11
N ARG A 184 -31.92 18.65 -34.20
CA ARG A 184 -31.88 20.12 -34.12
C ARG A 184 -33.28 20.69 -33.87
N GLN A 185 -33.45 21.22 -32.67
CA GLN A 185 -34.70 21.84 -32.25
C GLN A 185 -34.68 23.34 -32.55
N GLU A 186 -35.85 23.97 -32.61
CA GLU A 186 -35.91 25.43 -32.75
C GLU A 186 -35.15 26.10 -31.58
N PRO A 187 -34.18 26.99 -31.86
CA PRO A 187 -33.44 27.70 -30.83
C PRO A 187 -34.37 28.62 -30.04
N ARG A 188 -34.26 28.60 -28.70
CA ARG A 188 -35.16 29.35 -27.80
C ARG A 188 -34.46 30.28 -26.84
N HIS A 189 -33.23 29.98 -26.42
CA HIS A 189 -32.58 30.69 -25.31
C HIS A 189 -31.09 30.93 -25.53
N LEU A 190 -30.51 31.90 -24.83
CA LEU A 190 -29.05 32.05 -24.70
C LEU A 190 -28.57 31.18 -23.53
N LEU A 191 -27.40 30.54 -23.64
CA LEU A 191 -26.94 29.55 -22.67
C LEU A 191 -25.61 29.94 -22.01
N VAL A 192 -25.52 29.76 -20.70
CA VAL A 192 -24.27 29.74 -19.93
C VAL A 192 -24.22 28.43 -19.16
N VAL A 193 -23.10 27.70 -19.25
CA VAL A 193 -22.88 26.48 -18.47
C VAL A 193 -21.71 26.70 -17.52
N ALA A 194 -22.00 26.77 -16.23
CA ALA A 194 -21.03 27.15 -15.21
C ALA A 194 -21.40 26.59 -13.83
N GLY A 195 -20.38 26.38 -12.99
CA GLY A 195 -20.57 26.07 -11.57
C GLY A 195 -20.53 27.32 -10.69
N PRO A 196 -20.79 27.19 -9.37
CA PRO A 196 -20.86 28.32 -8.43
C PRO A 196 -19.51 28.95 -8.05
N ASP A 197 -18.45 28.74 -8.83
CA ASP A 197 -17.16 29.36 -8.58
C ASP A 197 -17.17 30.81 -9.13
N PRO A 198 -16.79 31.84 -8.34
CA PRO A 198 -16.79 33.23 -8.79
C PRO A 198 -15.99 33.49 -10.07
N ARG A 199 -14.96 32.68 -10.36
CA ARG A 199 -14.20 32.81 -11.60
C ARG A 199 -15.03 32.53 -12.84
N LYS A 200 -16.12 31.75 -12.73
CA LYS A 200 -17.01 31.45 -13.85
C LYS A 200 -17.86 32.64 -14.25
N ASN A 201 -18.03 33.62 -13.35
CA ASN A 201 -18.57 34.95 -13.61
C ASN A 201 -19.92 34.93 -14.40
N PRO A 202 -20.90 34.07 -14.07
CA PRO A 202 -22.20 34.08 -14.75
C PRO A 202 -22.94 35.42 -14.60
N GLU A 203 -22.62 36.21 -13.58
CA GLU A 203 -23.23 37.50 -13.27
C GLU A 203 -23.08 38.50 -14.42
N ILE A 204 -21.95 38.50 -15.15
CA ILE A 204 -21.78 39.41 -16.29
C ILE A 204 -22.75 39.08 -17.43
N ALA A 205 -23.03 37.79 -17.66
CA ALA A 205 -23.98 37.36 -18.68
C ALA A 205 -25.41 37.77 -18.29
N ILE A 206 -25.75 37.63 -17.01
CA ILE A 206 -27.02 38.10 -16.45
C ILE A 206 -27.16 39.61 -16.64
N LEU A 207 -26.12 40.39 -16.28
CA LEU A 207 -26.12 41.85 -16.44
C LEU A 207 -26.25 42.27 -17.92
N ALA A 208 -25.53 41.61 -18.83
CA ALA A 208 -25.55 41.89 -20.25
C ALA A 208 -26.93 41.60 -20.88
N HIS A 209 -27.54 40.48 -20.49
CA HIS A 209 -28.89 40.10 -20.91
C HIS A 209 -29.96 41.05 -20.35
N ALA A 210 -29.90 41.34 -19.05
CA ALA A 210 -30.85 42.22 -18.38
C ALA A 210 -30.85 43.65 -18.95
N ARG A 211 -29.69 44.17 -19.36
CA ARG A 211 -29.54 45.52 -19.92
C ARG A 211 -29.94 45.66 -21.39
N SER A 212 -30.10 44.56 -22.12
CA SER A 212 -30.50 44.58 -23.53
C SER A 212 -32.02 44.77 -23.67
N GLN A 213 -32.48 45.98 -24.01
CA GLN A 213 -33.90 46.21 -24.27
C GLN A 213 -34.44 45.34 -25.42
N THR A 214 -33.59 45.01 -26.38
CA THR A 214 -33.92 44.14 -27.51
C THR A 214 -34.22 42.71 -27.05
N LEU A 215 -33.33 42.10 -26.27
CA LEU A 215 -33.54 40.73 -25.74
C LEU A 215 -34.74 40.68 -24.79
N GLN A 216 -34.89 41.69 -23.93
CA GLN A 216 -36.01 41.77 -22.97
C GLN A 216 -37.38 41.94 -23.65
N SER A 217 -37.47 42.78 -24.69
CA SER A 217 -38.73 43.04 -25.42
C SER A 217 -39.14 41.88 -26.33
N GLN A 218 -38.17 41.16 -26.90
CA GLN A 218 -38.41 39.96 -27.71
C GLN A 218 -38.59 38.70 -26.87
N GLY A 219 -38.43 38.79 -25.54
CA GLY A 219 -38.66 37.68 -24.61
C GLY A 219 -37.67 36.53 -24.78
N ILE A 220 -36.42 36.80 -25.12
CA ILE A 220 -35.38 35.77 -25.27
C ILE A 220 -34.87 35.36 -23.88
N PRO A 221 -35.05 34.10 -23.43
CA PRO A 221 -34.55 33.65 -22.13
C PRO A 221 -33.02 33.50 -22.10
N LEU A 222 -32.45 33.67 -20.91
CA LEU A 222 -31.09 33.29 -20.55
C LEU A 222 -31.15 32.10 -19.59
N VAL A 223 -30.56 30.98 -20.00
CA VAL A 223 -30.45 29.76 -19.18
C VAL A 223 -29.04 29.70 -18.58
N ILE A 224 -28.94 29.59 -17.27
CA ILE A 224 -27.70 29.33 -16.54
C ILE A 224 -27.72 27.88 -16.03
N ALA A 225 -27.14 26.96 -16.80
CA ALA A 225 -27.07 25.55 -16.44
C ALA A 225 -25.90 25.27 -15.50
N GLY A 226 -26.22 24.77 -14.31
CA GLY A 226 -25.25 24.50 -13.25
C GLY A 226 -25.92 24.16 -11.93
N ASN A 227 -25.17 23.52 -11.02
CA ASN A 227 -25.68 23.17 -9.71
C ASN A 227 -25.57 24.37 -8.74
N TYR A 228 -26.58 25.24 -8.76
CA TYR A 228 -26.68 26.42 -7.89
C TYR A 228 -27.69 26.19 -6.76
N GLY A 229 -27.29 26.54 -5.54
CA GLY A 229 -28.20 26.52 -4.38
C GLY A 229 -29.20 27.69 -4.38
N PRO A 230 -30.22 27.66 -3.51
CA PRO A 230 -31.27 28.68 -3.48
C PRO A 230 -30.77 30.12 -3.27
N ASP A 231 -29.67 30.31 -2.54
CA ASP A 231 -29.06 31.62 -2.32
C ASP A 231 -28.48 32.22 -3.62
N TYR A 232 -27.81 31.40 -4.42
CA TYR A 232 -27.30 31.83 -5.73
C TYR A 232 -28.45 32.18 -6.68
N ILE A 233 -29.52 31.39 -6.70
CA ILE A 233 -30.68 31.66 -7.55
C ILE A 233 -31.33 32.99 -7.15
N ARG A 234 -31.50 33.25 -5.84
CA ARG A 234 -31.98 34.55 -5.34
C ARG A 234 -31.05 35.70 -5.70
N HIS A 235 -29.74 35.48 -5.58
CA HIS A 235 -28.75 36.48 -5.96
C HIS A 235 -28.86 36.82 -7.44
N PHE A 236 -28.90 35.82 -8.33
CA PHE A 236 -29.06 36.03 -9.77
C PHE A 236 -30.35 36.77 -10.12
N ALA A 237 -31.48 36.40 -9.52
CA ALA A 237 -32.74 37.12 -9.70
C ALA A 237 -32.64 38.60 -9.23
N GLY A 238 -31.94 38.86 -8.12
CA GLY A 238 -31.66 40.20 -7.64
C GLY A 238 -30.77 41.00 -8.60
N VAL A 239 -29.73 40.37 -9.16
CA VAL A 239 -28.86 40.99 -10.18
C VAL A 239 -29.68 41.36 -11.43
N THR A 240 -30.54 40.46 -11.90
CA THR A 240 -31.44 40.72 -13.04
C THR A 240 -32.35 41.92 -12.78
N ALA A 241 -33.07 41.92 -11.65
CA ALA A 241 -34.01 42.97 -11.30
C ALA A 241 -33.32 44.34 -11.13
N ASN A 242 -32.17 44.38 -10.44
CA ASN A 242 -31.40 45.60 -10.23
C ASN A 242 -30.83 46.17 -11.54
N ALA A 243 -30.59 45.32 -12.53
CA ALA A 243 -30.15 45.74 -13.87
C ALA A 243 -31.31 46.15 -14.81
N GLY A 244 -32.56 46.10 -14.33
CA GLY A 244 -33.77 46.43 -15.11
C GLY A 244 -34.28 45.31 -16.01
N GLY A 245 -33.77 44.08 -15.84
CA GLY A 245 -34.21 42.90 -16.58
C GLY A 245 -35.46 42.26 -15.99
N ARG A 246 -36.13 41.43 -16.80
CA ARG A 246 -37.30 40.64 -16.44
C ARG A 246 -36.87 39.31 -15.78
N PRO A 247 -37.12 39.10 -14.47
CA PRO A 247 -36.69 37.88 -13.78
C PRO A 247 -37.23 36.58 -14.39
N GLU A 248 -38.40 36.61 -15.03
CA GLU A 248 -39.00 35.46 -15.72
C GLU A 248 -38.26 35.03 -16.99
N LEU A 249 -37.33 35.84 -17.51
CA LEU A 249 -36.46 35.48 -18.63
C LEU A 249 -35.12 34.88 -18.17
N LEU A 250 -34.90 34.72 -16.85
CA LEU A 250 -33.73 34.06 -16.29
C LEU A 250 -34.12 32.67 -15.78
N GLU A 251 -33.57 31.63 -16.39
CA GLU A 251 -33.82 30.23 -16.01
C GLU A 251 -32.55 29.61 -15.40
N VAL A 252 -32.71 28.97 -14.24
CA VAL A 252 -31.62 28.25 -13.55
C VAL A 252 -32.14 26.86 -13.21
N PRO A 253 -32.07 25.88 -14.13
CA PRO A 253 -32.77 24.60 -14.00
C PRO A 253 -32.19 23.67 -12.93
N GLY A 254 -31.07 24.04 -12.29
CA GLY A 254 -30.41 23.24 -11.26
C GLY A 254 -29.56 22.11 -11.86
N HIS A 255 -29.44 21.00 -11.13
CA HIS A 255 -28.68 19.84 -11.58
C HIS A 255 -29.42 19.14 -12.73
N LEU A 256 -28.74 19.03 -13.89
CA LEU A 256 -29.20 18.31 -15.07
C LEU A 256 -28.40 17.01 -15.20
N ASP A 257 -29.07 15.93 -15.59
CA ASP A 257 -28.39 14.74 -16.09
C ASP A 257 -27.84 14.98 -17.51
N ASP A 258 -27.05 14.04 -18.03
CA ASP A 258 -26.35 14.23 -19.30
C ASP A 258 -27.34 14.41 -20.49
N ASP A 259 -28.50 13.72 -20.48
CA ASP A 259 -29.50 13.84 -21.54
C ASP A 259 -30.24 15.19 -21.49
N ALA A 260 -30.67 15.62 -20.29
CA ALA A 260 -31.30 16.92 -20.11
C ALA A 260 -30.33 18.07 -20.41
N LEU A 261 -29.04 17.90 -20.10
CA LEU A 261 -28.01 18.87 -20.47
C LEU A 261 -27.89 18.96 -22.00
N VAL A 262 -27.81 17.84 -22.71
CA VAL A 262 -27.79 17.83 -24.18
C VAL A 262 -29.01 18.53 -24.78
N ASP A 263 -30.20 18.31 -24.21
CA ASP A 263 -31.44 18.98 -24.65
C ASP A 263 -31.38 20.51 -24.46
N VAL A 264 -30.79 20.97 -23.35
CA VAL A 264 -30.58 22.41 -23.12
C VAL A 264 -29.63 22.98 -24.17
N TYR A 265 -28.51 22.32 -24.44
CA TYR A 265 -27.61 22.74 -25.53
C TYR A 265 -28.32 22.73 -26.90
N ALA A 266 -29.10 21.69 -27.22
CA ALA A 266 -29.77 21.55 -28.51
C ALA A 266 -30.82 22.64 -28.81
N ARG A 267 -31.37 23.28 -27.77
CA ARG A 267 -32.34 24.39 -27.88
C ARG A 267 -31.69 25.76 -27.72
N ALA A 268 -30.37 25.85 -27.56
CA ALA A 268 -29.69 27.12 -27.37
C ALA A 268 -29.48 27.86 -28.72
N ILE A 269 -29.54 29.19 -28.67
CA ILE A 269 -29.22 30.12 -29.75
C ILE A 269 -27.70 30.25 -29.88
N ALA A 270 -27.03 30.40 -28.74
CA ALA A 270 -25.60 30.60 -28.61
C ALA A 270 -25.16 30.25 -27.18
N LEU A 271 -23.92 29.80 -27.04
CA LEU A 271 -23.30 29.53 -25.75
C LEU A 271 -22.35 30.68 -25.38
N PHE A 272 -22.42 31.15 -24.14
CA PHE A 272 -21.50 32.14 -23.57
C PHE A 272 -20.74 31.53 -22.40
N ALA A 273 -19.41 31.59 -22.45
CA ALA A 273 -18.51 31.20 -21.37
C ALA A 273 -17.83 32.45 -20.76
N PRO A 274 -18.46 33.11 -19.76
CA PRO A 274 -18.02 34.41 -19.25
C PRO A 274 -16.87 34.37 -18.23
N SER A 275 -16.16 33.24 -18.15
CA SER A 275 -15.15 32.98 -17.14
C SER A 275 -13.99 33.99 -17.15
N ARG A 276 -13.59 34.43 -15.96
CA ARG A 276 -12.36 35.21 -15.70
C ARG A 276 -11.10 34.36 -15.74
N ASP A 277 -11.23 33.07 -15.44
CA ASP A 277 -10.11 32.12 -15.53
C ASP A 277 -10.61 30.68 -15.75
N GLU A 278 -9.85 29.90 -16.52
CA GLU A 278 -10.10 28.51 -16.87
C GLU A 278 -8.77 27.77 -17.11
N GLY A 279 -8.71 26.51 -16.70
CA GLY A 279 -7.68 25.57 -17.18
C GLY A 279 -7.98 25.08 -18.59
N PHE A 280 -9.23 24.69 -18.84
CA PHE A 280 -9.78 24.29 -20.13
C PHE A 280 -11.30 24.45 -20.09
N SER A 281 -11.91 25.02 -21.13
CA SER A 281 -13.35 25.30 -21.16
C SER A 281 -14.11 24.19 -21.87
N LEU A 282 -14.50 23.15 -21.12
CA LEU A 282 -15.39 22.11 -21.62
C LEU A 282 -16.70 22.68 -22.20
N PRO A 283 -17.39 23.66 -21.56
CA PRO A 283 -18.59 24.25 -22.14
C PRO A 283 -18.40 24.73 -23.58
N VAL A 284 -17.31 25.45 -23.87
CA VAL A 284 -17.02 25.94 -25.23
C VAL A 284 -16.89 24.80 -26.23
N VAL A 285 -16.21 23.72 -25.86
CA VAL A 285 -16.02 22.55 -26.74
C VAL A 285 -17.34 21.78 -26.91
N GLU A 286 -18.12 21.62 -25.85
CA GLU A 286 -19.46 21.00 -25.87
C GLU A 286 -20.43 21.81 -26.72
N GLY A 287 -20.40 23.14 -26.62
CA GLY A 287 -21.21 24.05 -27.44
C GLY A 287 -20.92 23.92 -28.92
N MET A 288 -19.63 23.90 -29.29
CA MET A 288 -19.21 23.64 -30.67
C MET A 288 -19.66 22.26 -31.17
N ALA A 289 -19.56 21.23 -30.32
CA ALA A 289 -20.03 19.88 -30.66
C ALA A 289 -21.55 19.85 -30.87
N ALA A 290 -22.31 20.58 -30.04
CA ALA A 290 -23.76 20.75 -30.20
C ALA A 290 -24.15 21.62 -31.43
N GLY A 291 -23.19 22.14 -32.18
CA GLY A 291 -23.43 22.99 -33.35
C GLY A 291 -23.83 24.42 -32.99
N LEU A 292 -23.47 24.89 -31.78
CA LEU A 292 -23.76 26.24 -31.31
C LEU A 292 -22.61 27.20 -31.63
N PRO A 293 -22.92 28.46 -31.97
CA PRO A 293 -21.92 29.52 -31.92
C PRO A 293 -21.49 29.72 -30.47
N SER A 294 -20.23 29.40 -30.16
CA SER A 294 -19.67 29.49 -28.82
C SER A 294 -18.84 30.76 -28.69
N VAL A 295 -19.11 31.56 -27.65
CA VAL A 295 -18.44 32.82 -27.36
C VAL A 295 -17.84 32.74 -25.96
N GLY A 296 -16.60 33.19 -25.78
CA GLY A 296 -15.91 33.10 -24.50
C GLY A 296 -15.25 34.42 -24.11
N SER A 297 -14.95 34.61 -22.82
CA SER A 297 -14.15 35.75 -22.41
C SER A 297 -12.72 35.67 -22.99
N ASP A 298 -12.06 36.81 -23.21
CA ASP A 298 -10.71 36.91 -23.78
C ASP A 298 -9.62 36.55 -22.75
N ILE A 299 -9.60 35.28 -22.37
CA ILE A 299 -8.66 34.68 -21.42
C ILE A 299 -7.77 33.64 -22.13
N PRO A 300 -6.58 33.29 -21.60
CA PRO A 300 -5.64 32.40 -22.26
C PRO A 300 -6.24 31.06 -22.75
N ALA A 301 -7.05 30.39 -21.92
CA ALA A 301 -7.68 29.13 -22.30
C ALA A 301 -8.72 29.26 -23.42
N HIS A 302 -9.45 30.38 -23.48
CA HIS A 302 -10.41 30.62 -24.56
C HIS A 302 -9.72 31.01 -25.86
N ARG A 303 -8.61 31.77 -25.83
CA ARG A 303 -7.82 32.07 -27.05
C ARG A 303 -7.31 30.80 -27.76
N GLU A 304 -7.10 29.73 -27.01
CA GLU A 304 -6.72 28.43 -27.58
C GLU A 304 -7.87 27.72 -28.31
N LEU A 305 -9.10 27.84 -27.80
CA LEU A 305 -10.30 27.18 -28.33
C LEU A 305 -11.03 28.02 -29.39
N LEU A 306 -11.08 29.32 -29.16
CA LEU A 306 -11.66 30.34 -29.99
C LEU A 306 -10.48 31.17 -30.49
N PRO A 307 -9.92 30.92 -31.69
CA PRO A 307 -8.80 31.70 -32.21
C PRO A 307 -9.24 33.05 -32.79
N ASP A 308 -10.47 33.15 -33.33
CA ASP A 308 -11.00 34.37 -33.94
C ASP A 308 -11.49 35.37 -32.89
N ASP A 309 -10.88 36.57 -32.82
CA ASP A 309 -11.20 37.61 -31.83
C ASP A 309 -12.69 37.99 -31.81
N ARG A 310 -13.41 37.80 -32.92
CA ARG A 310 -14.86 38.08 -33.03
C ARG A 310 -15.71 37.20 -32.12
N ASP A 311 -15.19 36.04 -31.72
CA ASP A 311 -15.87 35.08 -30.87
C ASP A 311 -15.48 35.27 -29.38
N ARG A 312 -14.80 36.38 -29.05
CA ARG A 312 -14.36 36.71 -27.68
C ARG A 312 -14.80 38.09 -27.21
N PHE A 313 -14.87 38.27 -25.89
CA PHE A 313 -15.17 39.56 -25.25
C PHE A 313 -14.35 39.75 -23.97
N SER A 314 -14.13 40.98 -23.51
CA SER A 314 -13.42 41.20 -22.24
C SER A 314 -14.25 40.68 -21.05
N PRO A 315 -13.65 39.98 -20.05
CA PRO A 315 -14.38 39.43 -18.89
C PRO A 315 -15.17 40.45 -18.04
N ASP A 316 -14.95 41.75 -18.27
CA ASP A 316 -15.60 42.87 -17.56
C ASP A 316 -16.48 43.75 -18.48
N ASP A 317 -16.59 43.41 -19.77
CA ASP A 317 -17.32 44.23 -20.75
C ASP A 317 -18.77 43.77 -20.93
N VAL A 318 -19.64 44.28 -20.05
CA VAL A 318 -21.08 44.04 -20.09
C VAL A 318 -21.70 44.55 -21.41
N VAL A 319 -21.21 45.68 -21.95
CA VAL A 319 -21.80 46.30 -23.14
C VAL A 319 -21.46 45.50 -24.39
N GLY A 320 -20.19 45.11 -24.54
CA GLY A 320 -19.74 44.25 -25.63
C GLY A 320 -20.43 42.88 -25.60
N LEU A 321 -20.56 42.26 -24.42
CA LEU A 321 -21.29 40.99 -24.28
C LEU A 321 -22.76 41.13 -24.67
N SER A 322 -23.43 42.21 -24.26
CA SER A 322 -24.83 42.48 -24.60
C SER A 322 -25.03 42.62 -26.12
N ALA A 323 -24.14 43.38 -26.78
CA ALA A 323 -24.17 43.53 -28.24
C ALA A 323 -23.91 42.20 -28.99
N LEU A 324 -23.01 41.35 -28.48
CA LEU A 324 -22.78 40.02 -29.04
C LEU A 324 -24.00 39.10 -28.87
N MET A 325 -24.64 39.13 -27.69
CA MET A 325 -25.88 38.39 -27.43
C MET A 325 -26.98 38.79 -28.41
N GLU A 326 -27.20 40.09 -28.63
CA GLU A 326 -28.19 40.58 -29.60
C GLU A 326 -27.89 40.13 -31.02
N ARG A 327 -26.65 40.31 -31.48
CA ARG A 327 -26.22 39.94 -32.84
C ARG A 327 -26.40 38.45 -33.09
N LEU A 328 -26.09 37.59 -32.11
CA LEU A 328 -26.27 36.15 -32.24
C LEU A 328 -27.74 35.73 -32.09
N ALA A 329 -28.54 36.41 -31.26
CA ALA A 329 -29.97 36.14 -31.14
C ALA A 329 -30.73 36.38 -32.44
N PHE A 330 -30.44 37.50 -33.12
CA PHE A 330 -31.20 37.95 -34.28
C PHE A 330 -30.49 37.78 -35.63
N GLY A 331 -29.25 37.29 -35.65
CA GLY A 331 -28.47 37.07 -36.88
C GLY A 331 -28.26 35.59 -37.21
N PRO A 332 -29.21 34.89 -37.87
CA PRO A 332 -29.04 33.49 -38.26
C PRO A 332 -27.81 33.24 -39.15
N GLU A 333 -27.49 34.18 -40.05
CA GLU A 333 -26.30 34.09 -40.91
C GLU A 333 -25.02 34.19 -40.08
N LEU A 334 -24.99 35.07 -39.09
CA LEU A 334 -23.84 35.21 -38.18
C LEU A 334 -23.66 33.95 -37.33
N ARG A 335 -24.75 33.33 -36.86
CA ARG A 335 -24.68 32.04 -36.16
C ARG A 335 -24.08 30.96 -37.07
N ALA A 336 -24.58 30.83 -38.30
CA ALA A 336 -24.08 29.85 -39.27
C ALA A 336 -22.60 30.10 -39.62
N GLU A 337 -22.19 31.36 -39.83
CA GLU A 337 -20.80 31.74 -40.08
C GLU A 337 -19.90 31.35 -38.89
N THR A 338 -20.34 31.66 -37.67
CA THR A 338 -19.59 31.36 -36.44
C THR A 338 -19.44 29.86 -36.22
N VAL A 339 -20.50 29.08 -36.40
CA VAL A 339 -20.45 27.61 -36.34
C VAL A 339 -19.51 27.06 -37.40
N ALA A 340 -19.56 27.56 -38.64
CA ALA A 340 -18.68 27.13 -39.71
C ALA A 340 -17.19 27.40 -39.39
N ARG A 341 -16.86 28.56 -38.79
CA ARG A 341 -15.49 28.86 -38.32
C ARG A 341 -15.03 27.91 -37.21
N GLN A 342 -15.94 27.45 -36.35
CA GLN A 342 -15.64 26.65 -35.16
C GLN A 342 -15.70 25.13 -35.39
N ALA A 343 -16.28 24.66 -36.49
CA ALA A 343 -16.62 23.25 -36.74
C ALA A 343 -15.44 22.25 -36.59
N GLY A 344 -14.21 22.69 -36.85
CA GLY A 344 -13.01 21.85 -36.76
C GLY A 344 -12.35 21.78 -35.38
N VAL A 345 -12.72 22.66 -34.44
CA VAL A 345 -12.02 22.79 -33.16
C VAL A 345 -12.34 21.61 -32.24
N TRP A 346 -13.63 21.34 -32.00
CA TRP A 346 -14.07 20.38 -31.00
C TRP A 346 -13.68 18.93 -31.33
N ARG A 347 -13.59 18.59 -32.63
CA ARG A 347 -13.18 17.24 -33.09
C ARG A 347 -11.78 16.86 -32.61
N ARG A 348 -10.90 17.84 -32.38
CA ARG A 348 -9.55 17.61 -31.83
C ARG A 348 -9.60 17.12 -30.38
N TYR A 349 -10.71 17.35 -29.70
CA TYR A 349 -10.94 17.01 -28.30
C TYR A 349 -11.88 15.82 -28.12
N LEU A 350 -12.09 15.01 -29.15
CA LEU A 350 -12.71 13.70 -28.98
C LEU A 350 -11.85 12.82 -28.06
N ASP A 351 -12.50 11.94 -27.30
CA ASP A 351 -11.86 11.00 -26.37
C ASP A 351 -10.60 10.34 -26.96
N HIS A 352 -10.72 9.78 -28.17
CA HIS A 352 -9.63 9.08 -28.83
C HIS A 352 -8.50 9.99 -29.32
N GLU A 353 -8.77 11.25 -29.66
CA GLU A 353 -7.76 12.22 -30.07
C GLU A 353 -6.94 12.70 -28.86
N VAL A 354 -7.60 12.97 -27.72
CA VAL A 354 -6.94 13.32 -26.45
C VAL A 354 -6.12 12.14 -25.93
N GLY A 355 -6.72 10.95 -25.89
CA GLY A 355 -6.04 9.71 -25.49
C GLY A 355 -4.84 9.39 -26.38
N SER A 356 -4.98 9.50 -27.70
CA SER A 356 -3.89 9.31 -28.65
C SER A 356 -2.73 10.26 -28.38
N ARG A 357 -2.99 11.56 -28.16
CA ARG A 357 -1.94 12.54 -27.83
C ARG A 357 -1.21 12.17 -26.53
N PHE A 358 -1.97 11.83 -25.48
CA PHE A 358 -1.42 11.44 -24.17
C PHE A 358 -0.54 10.19 -24.27
N TRP A 359 -1.05 9.09 -24.83
CA TRP A 359 -0.31 7.84 -24.92
C TRP A 359 0.85 7.90 -25.91
N ASN A 360 0.75 8.67 -26.99
CA ASN A 360 1.88 8.92 -27.89
C ASN A 360 3.00 9.70 -27.21
N ALA A 361 2.68 10.66 -26.34
CA ALA A 361 3.67 11.39 -25.55
C ALA A 361 4.45 10.43 -24.62
N ILE A 362 3.72 9.57 -23.90
CA ILE A 362 4.31 8.52 -23.04
C ILE A 362 5.22 7.60 -23.86
N SER A 363 4.73 7.14 -25.00
CA SER A 363 5.46 6.21 -25.87
C SER A 363 6.76 6.79 -26.39
N ARG A 364 6.77 8.07 -26.78
CA ARG A 364 7.99 8.78 -27.20
C ARG A 364 8.96 8.97 -26.03
N ARG A 365 8.45 9.19 -24.82
CA ARG A 365 9.28 9.30 -23.62
C ARG A 365 9.98 7.98 -23.33
N PHE A 366 9.28 6.85 -23.40
CA PHE A 366 9.89 5.54 -23.24
C PHE A 366 10.90 5.20 -24.34
N ALA A 367 10.60 5.54 -25.61
CA ALA A 367 11.52 5.29 -26.72
C ALA A 367 12.85 6.08 -26.60
N SER A 368 12.87 7.19 -25.88
CA SER A 368 14.06 8.00 -25.60
C SER A 368 14.67 7.75 -24.20
N TYR A 369 14.04 6.89 -23.40
CA TYR A 369 14.50 6.60 -22.05
C TYR A 369 15.55 5.49 -22.06
N VAL A 370 16.75 5.82 -21.60
CA VAL A 370 17.79 4.82 -21.30
C VAL A 370 17.64 4.47 -19.83
N ARG A 371 17.26 3.22 -19.55
CA ARG A 371 17.21 2.69 -18.18
C ARG A 371 18.63 2.65 -17.63
N LEU A 372 18.94 3.54 -16.71
CA LEU A 372 20.23 3.53 -16.03
C LEU A 372 20.25 2.35 -15.03
N PRO A 373 21.41 1.77 -14.74
CA PRO A 373 21.55 0.82 -13.64
C PRO A 373 21.10 1.46 -12.32
N HIS A 374 20.63 0.65 -11.37
CA HIS A 374 20.16 1.12 -10.07
C HIS A 374 21.19 2.09 -9.44
N PRO A 375 20.78 3.24 -8.88
CA PRO A 375 21.69 4.27 -8.37
C PRO A 375 22.74 3.76 -7.39
N MET A 376 22.43 2.68 -6.66
CA MET A 376 23.38 1.98 -5.80
C MET A 376 24.58 1.42 -6.58
N LEU A 377 24.33 0.73 -7.70
CA LEU A 377 25.37 0.17 -8.58
C LEU A 377 26.18 1.29 -9.24
N VAL A 378 25.55 2.44 -9.51
CA VAL A 378 26.19 3.60 -10.12
C VAL A 378 27.08 4.36 -9.13
N ARG A 379 26.68 4.46 -7.86
CA ARG A 379 27.36 5.29 -6.85
C ARG A 379 28.36 4.55 -5.96
N GLY A 380 28.39 3.21 -5.98
CA GLY A 380 29.32 2.43 -5.15
C GLY A 380 29.26 2.78 -3.66
N ARG A 381 28.04 3.06 -3.13
CA ARG A 381 27.82 3.35 -1.71
C ARG A 381 27.12 2.20 -0.99
N ARG A 382 27.27 2.13 0.34
CA ARG A 382 26.48 1.21 1.17
C ARG A 382 24.98 1.51 1.02
N PRO A 383 24.12 0.48 0.93
CA PRO A 383 22.68 0.68 0.86
C PRO A 383 22.16 1.29 2.15
N ARG A 384 21.23 2.23 2.07
CA ARG A 384 20.54 2.78 3.24
C ARG A 384 19.21 2.06 3.44
N VAL A 385 19.03 1.45 4.61
CA VAL A 385 17.85 0.65 4.93
C VAL A 385 17.17 1.22 6.16
N ALA A 386 15.85 1.40 6.09
CA ALA A 386 15.02 1.66 7.26
C ALA A 386 14.44 0.34 7.79
N LEU A 387 14.58 0.07 9.08
CA LEU A 387 14.00 -1.10 9.75
C LEU A 387 13.01 -0.65 10.82
N LEU A 388 11.73 -0.94 10.61
CA LEU A 388 10.65 -0.61 11.52
C LEU A 388 10.36 -1.84 12.38
N THR A 389 10.67 -1.76 13.68
CA THR A 389 10.61 -2.93 14.58
C THR A 389 10.40 -2.52 16.04
N PRO A 390 9.75 -3.34 16.88
CA PRO A 390 9.98 -3.26 18.32
C PRO A 390 11.41 -3.67 18.67
N LEU A 391 11.91 -3.19 19.80
CA LEU A 391 13.21 -3.52 20.37
C LEU A 391 13.07 -3.85 21.87
N PRO A 392 14.05 -4.52 22.49
CA PRO A 392 14.09 -4.62 23.94
C PRO A 392 14.08 -3.20 24.56
N PRO A 393 13.41 -2.96 25.70
CA PRO A 393 12.85 -3.92 26.65
C PRO A 393 11.42 -4.41 26.36
N ASP A 394 10.84 -4.15 25.18
CA ASP A 394 9.54 -4.70 24.82
C ASP A 394 9.57 -6.22 24.90
N ARG A 395 8.65 -6.81 25.67
CA ARG A 395 8.62 -8.25 25.94
C ARG A 395 8.02 -9.02 24.75
N SER A 396 8.79 -9.13 23.68
CA SER A 396 8.45 -9.86 22.46
C SER A 396 9.65 -10.65 21.97
N GLY A 397 9.47 -11.93 21.65
CA GLY A 397 10.54 -12.73 21.03
C GLY A 397 11.02 -12.15 19.69
N VAL A 398 10.19 -11.33 19.02
CA VAL A 398 10.57 -10.60 17.82
C VAL A 398 11.54 -9.46 18.12
N ALA A 399 11.39 -8.80 19.27
CA ALA A 399 12.28 -7.71 19.68
C ALA A 399 13.71 -8.23 19.91
N ASP A 400 13.86 -9.34 20.65
CA ASP A 400 15.16 -9.98 20.90
C ASP A 400 15.80 -10.47 19.60
N TYR A 401 15.02 -11.15 18.74
CA TYR A 401 15.50 -11.66 17.46
C TYR A 401 15.97 -10.52 16.55
N THR A 402 15.20 -9.43 16.48
CA THR A 402 15.51 -8.31 15.60
C THR A 402 16.72 -7.54 16.10
N ALA A 403 16.88 -7.36 17.42
CA ALA A 403 18.10 -6.79 18.01
C ALA A 403 19.35 -7.59 17.61
N ALA A 404 19.30 -8.92 17.63
CA ALA A 404 20.40 -9.76 17.17
C ALA A 404 20.63 -9.66 15.65
N THR A 405 19.55 -9.54 14.86
CA THR A 405 19.63 -9.34 13.41
C THR A 405 20.28 -8.02 13.03
N ILE A 406 20.01 -6.94 13.77
CA ILE A 406 20.56 -5.60 13.54
C ILE A 406 22.10 -5.59 13.57
N ALA A 407 22.71 -6.34 14.50
CA ALA A 407 24.16 -6.43 14.64
C ALA A 407 24.87 -6.99 13.41
N GLU A 408 24.27 -7.99 12.74
CA GLU A 408 24.82 -8.58 11.52
C GLU A 408 24.40 -7.81 10.27
N LEU A 409 23.15 -7.37 10.19
CA LEU A 409 22.65 -6.62 9.04
C LEU A 409 23.35 -5.27 8.88
N GLY A 410 23.63 -4.58 10.00
CA GLY A 410 24.37 -3.31 10.03
C GLY A 410 25.81 -3.38 9.52
N GLN A 411 26.39 -4.60 9.41
CA GLN A 411 27.69 -4.81 8.77
C GLN A 411 27.59 -4.80 7.24
N LEU A 412 26.40 -5.04 6.68
CA LEU A 412 26.15 -5.10 5.24
C LEU A 412 25.55 -3.80 4.68
N VAL A 413 24.81 -3.05 5.50
CA VAL A 413 24.06 -1.86 5.07
C VAL A 413 24.16 -0.73 6.10
N ASP A 414 23.89 0.51 5.68
CA ASP A 414 23.68 1.63 6.58
C ASP A 414 22.23 1.56 7.12
N LEU A 415 22.09 1.04 8.34
CA LEU A 415 20.80 0.66 8.91
C LEU A 415 20.25 1.71 9.87
N ASP A 416 19.14 2.35 9.53
CA ASP A 416 18.40 3.23 10.43
C ASP A 416 17.21 2.47 11.02
N VAL A 417 17.13 2.40 12.35
CA VAL A 417 16.07 1.69 13.06
C VAL A 417 15.00 2.68 13.53
N PHE A 418 13.74 2.34 13.30
CA PHE A 418 12.58 3.11 13.72
C PHE A 418 11.72 2.28 14.66
N THR A 419 11.46 2.80 15.85
CA THR A 419 10.77 2.06 16.91
C THR A 419 9.87 2.95 17.75
N GLN A 420 8.88 2.35 18.40
CA GLN A 420 8.10 2.98 19.47
C GLN A 420 8.46 2.48 20.86
N THR A 421 9.42 1.55 20.95
CA THR A 421 9.96 1.10 22.22
C THR A 421 10.49 2.30 23.01
N ALA A 422 9.98 2.48 24.22
CA ALA A 422 10.51 3.48 25.14
C ALA A 422 11.88 3.01 25.63
N ASP A 423 12.88 3.91 25.56
CA ASP A 423 14.26 3.65 26.00
C ASP A 423 14.84 2.33 25.42
N PRO A 424 14.95 2.21 24.08
CA PRO A 424 15.38 0.97 23.45
C PRO A 424 16.81 0.61 23.88
N ALA A 425 17.04 -0.68 24.09
CA ALA A 425 18.35 -1.23 24.42
C ALA A 425 19.38 -0.87 23.32
N PRO A 426 20.68 -0.79 23.65
CA PRO A 426 21.72 -0.54 22.66
C PRO A 426 21.64 -1.55 21.50
N THR A 427 21.66 -1.03 20.28
CA THR A 427 21.58 -1.83 19.05
C THR A 427 22.87 -1.66 18.23
N PRO A 428 23.94 -2.41 18.56
CA PRO A 428 25.16 -2.44 17.74
C PRO A 428 24.80 -2.73 16.28
N GLY A 429 25.42 -2.02 15.34
CA GLY A 429 25.12 -2.16 13.90
C GLY A 429 24.05 -1.19 13.37
N ALA A 430 23.23 -0.57 14.23
CA ALA A 430 22.36 0.53 13.79
C ALA A 430 23.18 1.83 13.63
N ALA A 431 22.98 2.52 12.50
CA ALA A 431 23.51 3.86 12.27
C ALA A 431 22.73 4.93 13.06
N SER A 432 21.42 4.72 13.26
CA SER A 432 20.58 5.54 14.12
C SER A 432 19.38 4.75 14.64
N VAL A 433 18.85 5.17 15.80
CA VAL A 433 17.58 4.68 16.35
C VAL A 433 16.68 5.90 16.56
N ARG A 434 15.48 5.89 15.97
CA ARG A 434 14.56 7.03 15.98
C ARG A 434 13.12 6.63 16.33
N PRO A 435 12.30 7.57 16.84
CA PRO A 435 10.87 7.37 16.99
C PRO A 435 10.19 6.99 15.67
N LEU A 436 9.25 6.04 15.71
CA LEU A 436 8.56 5.52 14.52
C LEU A 436 7.79 6.60 13.74
N ASP A 437 7.18 7.56 14.43
CA ASP A 437 6.43 8.67 13.83
C ASP A 437 7.29 9.56 12.91
N SER A 438 8.60 9.68 13.21
CA SER A 438 9.54 10.43 12.40
C SER A 438 9.78 9.80 11.02
N PHE A 439 9.47 8.51 10.83
CA PHE A 439 9.71 7.78 9.57
C PHE A 439 9.06 8.48 8.38
N ALA A 440 7.83 8.97 8.53
CA ALA A 440 7.08 9.61 7.45
C ALA A 440 7.82 10.82 6.82
N HIS A 441 8.69 11.48 7.59
CA HIS A 441 9.44 12.66 7.15
C HIS A 441 10.75 12.33 6.44
N VAL A 442 11.32 11.14 6.67
CA VAL A 442 12.64 10.73 6.16
C VAL A 442 12.60 9.49 5.28
N ALA A 443 11.42 8.86 5.14
CA ALA A 443 11.15 7.77 4.22
C ALA A 443 11.74 7.98 2.80
N PRO A 444 11.79 9.22 2.25
CA PRO A 444 12.46 9.50 0.99
C PRO A 444 13.93 9.06 0.84
N CYS A 445 14.63 8.90 1.95
CA CYS A 445 16.09 8.77 1.95
C CYS A 445 16.58 7.31 1.90
N PHE A 446 15.68 6.33 1.86
CA PHE A 446 16.02 4.92 1.99
C PHE A 446 15.92 4.17 0.66
N ASP A 447 16.90 3.29 0.43
CA ASP A 447 16.88 2.39 -0.71
C ASP A 447 15.82 1.29 -0.48
N ARG A 448 15.70 0.81 0.76
CA ARG A 448 14.69 -0.16 1.20
C ARG A 448 14.12 0.18 2.59
N VAL A 449 12.87 -0.18 2.79
CA VAL A 449 12.17 -0.11 4.08
C VAL A 449 11.72 -1.53 4.41
N ILE A 450 11.98 -1.97 5.64
CA ILE A 450 11.64 -3.30 6.15
C ILE A 450 10.76 -3.12 7.38
N SER A 451 9.53 -3.62 7.33
CA SER A 451 8.62 -3.67 8.46
C SER A 451 8.62 -5.05 9.10
N VAL A 452 8.88 -5.13 10.40
CA VAL A 452 8.89 -6.38 11.16
C VAL A 452 7.52 -6.57 11.81
N ILE A 453 6.77 -7.57 11.35
CA ILE A 453 5.38 -7.81 11.75
C ILE A 453 5.26 -9.10 12.57
N GLY A 454 4.71 -8.98 13.77
CA GLY A 454 4.31 -10.08 14.65
C GLY A 454 2.86 -9.90 15.12
N ASN A 455 2.44 -10.68 16.12
CA ASN A 455 1.05 -10.76 16.58
C ASN A 455 0.76 -10.07 17.93
N SER A 456 1.70 -9.28 18.47
CA SER A 456 1.52 -8.50 19.69
C SER A 456 1.22 -7.02 19.43
N HIS A 457 0.70 -6.31 20.44
CA HIS A 457 0.39 -4.88 20.38
C HIS A 457 1.56 -3.98 19.96
N PHE A 458 2.82 -4.38 20.22
CA PHE A 458 4.01 -3.66 19.76
C PHE A 458 4.12 -3.51 18.23
N HIS A 459 3.41 -4.33 17.46
CA HIS A 459 3.45 -4.31 16.00
C HIS A 459 2.33 -3.47 15.37
N THR A 460 1.30 -3.07 16.12
CA THR A 460 0.14 -2.35 15.57
C THR A 460 0.56 -1.10 14.79
N PRO A 461 1.43 -0.23 15.32
CA PRO A 461 1.78 1.00 14.60
C PRO A 461 2.72 0.73 13.41
N ILE A 462 3.53 -0.33 13.46
CA ILE A 462 4.38 -0.77 12.34
C ILE A 462 3.51 -1.36 11.22
N PHE A 463 2.46 -2.11 11.56
CA PHE A 463 1.47 -2.61 10.62
C PHE A 463 0.76 -1.47 9.90
N GLU A 464 0.37 -0.41 10.61
CA GLU A 464 -0.22 0.79 9.99
C GLU A 464 0.78 1.51 9.08
N MET A 465 2.05 1.63 9.48
CA MET A 465 3.09 2.17 8.58
C MET A 465 3.25 1.31 7.32
N LEU A 466 3.25 -0.02 7.45
CA LEU A 466 3.33 -0.94 6.32
C LEU A 466 2.11 -0.79 5.39
N ARG A 467 0.89 -0.73 5.92
CA ARG A 467 -0.32 -0.53 5.11
C ARG A 467 -0.33 0.80 4.38
N ARG A 468 0.12 1.87 5.06
CA ARG A 468 0.10 3.22 4.53
C ARG A 468 1.20 3.49 3.50
N TYR A 469 2.42 3.04 3.80
CA TYR A 469 3.59 3.38 2.98
C TYR A 469 4.07 2.21 2.12
N GLY A 470 3.73 0.98 2.47
CA GLY A 470 4.30 -0.22 1.88
C GLY A 470 5.76 -0.44 2.30
N GLY A 471 6.35 -1.54 1.84
CA GLY A 471 7.74 -1.89 2.13
C GLY A 471 8.01 -3.37 1.97
N ALA A 472 9.24 -3.81 2.19
CA ALA A 472 9.43 -5.22 2.50
C ALA A 472 8.83 -5.50 3.89
N ALA A 473 8.27 -6.68 4.11
CA ALA A 473 7.75 -7.07 5.41
C ALA A 473 8.31 -8.41 5.85
N ILE A 474 8.90 -8.48 7.04
CA ILE A 474 9.25 -9.76 7.67
C ILE A 474 8.07 -10.16 8.54
N ALA A 475 7.31 -11.16 8.10
CA ALA A 475 6.22 -11.73 8.87
C ALA A 475 6.78 -12.80 9.82
N HIS A 476 7.10 -12.37 11.04
CA HIS A 476 7.69 -13.22 12.07
C HIS A 476 6.71 -14.26 12.62
N ASP A 477 5.44 -13.90 12.70
CA ASP A 477 4.37 -14.82 13.09
C ASP A 477 3.39 -14.98 11.93
N ALA A 478 2.89 -16.21 11.77
CA ALA A 478 1.94 -16.55 10.72
C ALA A 478 0.49 -16.58 11.24
N ARG A 479 0.26 -16.38 12.54
CA ARG A 479 -1.07 -16.43 13.17
C ARG A 479 -1.54 -15.02 13.52
N MET A 480 -2.27 -14.41 12.59
CA MET A 480 -2.70 -13.01 12.73
C MET A 480 -4.14 -12.85 13.23
N LEU A 481 -4.93 -13.92 13.36
CA LEU A 481 -6.35 -13.81 13.75
C LEU A 481 -6.54 -13.11 15.11
N GLY A 482 -5.74 -13.48 16.10
CA GLY A 482 -5.73 -12.84 17.41
C GLY A 482 -5.31 -11.37 17.34
N PHE A 483 -4.34 -11.03 16.48
CA PHE A 483 -3.92 -9.66 16.23
C PHE A 483 -5.10 -8.81 15.73
N TYR A 484 -5.82 -9.26 14.70
CA TYR A 484 -6.99 -8.51 14.21
C TYR A 484 -8.09 -8.43 15.27
N ARG A 485 -8.46 -9.55 15.88
CA ARG A 485 -9.61 -9.60 16.80
C ARG A 485 -9.38 -8.79 18.08
N ILE A 486 -8.23 -8.98 18.71
CA ILE A 486 -7.93 -8.44 20.05
C ILE A 486 -7.45 -6.99 19.93
N LEU A 487 -6.67 -6.66 18.90
CA LEU A 487 -6.00 -5.36 18.81
C LEU A 487 -6.70 -4.38 17.86
N LEU A 488 -7.38 -4.88 16.82
CA LEU A 488 -8.07 -4.05 15.82
C LEU A 488 -9.61 -4.15 15.88
N GLY A 489 -10.14 -5.09 16.66
CA GLY A 489 -11.58 -5.24 16.94
C GLY A 489 -12.29 -6.35 16.16
N GLU A 490 -13.49 -6.71 16.63
CA GLU A 490 -14.31 -7.80 16.06
C GLU A 490 -14.63 -7.59 14.58
N GLN A 491 -15.18 -6.42 14.26
CA GLN A 491 -15.61 -6.13 12.90
C GLN A 491 -14.44 -6.22 11.92
N ARG A 492 -13.26 -5.70 12.32
CA ARG A 492 -12.06 -5.78 11.48
C ARG A 492 -11.63 -7.22 11.23
N ALA A 493 -11.67 -8.07 12.25
CA ALA A 493 -11.36 -9.49 12.10
C ALA A 493 -12.35 -10.21 11.19
N LEU A 494 -13.65 -9.92 11.29
CA LEU A 494 -14.68 -10.45 10.39
C LEU A 494 -14.48 -10.02 8.96
N ASP A 495 -14.16 -8.74 8.72
CA ASP A 495 -13.94 -8.20 7.37
C ASP A 495 -12.73 -8.86 6.72
N VAL A 496 -11.60 -8.95 7.45
CA VAL A 496 -10.37 -9.59 6.97
C VAL A 496 -10.60 -11.07 6.71
N ALA A 497 -11.22 -11.79 7.64
CA ALA A 497 -11.50 -13.21 7.47
C ALA A 497 -12.46 -13.47 6.30
N SER A 498 -13.49 -12.64 6.15
CA SER A 498 -14.46 -12.77 5.06
C SER A 498 -13.82 -12.51 3.70
N ARG A 499 -12.96 -11.49 3.63
CA ARG A 499 -12.20 -11.15 2.43
C ARG A 499 -11.24 -12.26 2.04
N GLU A 500 -10.46 -12.78 2.99
CA GLU A 500 -9.44 -13.81 2.73
C GLU A 500 -10.03 -15.19 2.40
N LEU A 501 -11.25 -15.47 2.87
CA LEU A 501 -12.00 -16.69 2.55
C LEU A 501 -12.93 -16.56 1.34
N GLY A 502 -13.15 -15.34 0.83
CA GLY A 502 -14.07 -15.08 -0.27
C GLY A 502 -15.54 -15.35 0.05
N ARG A 503 -15.91 -15.36 1.35
CA ARG A 503 -17.28 -15.56 1.82
C ARG A 503 -17.49 -14.84 3.15
N LYS A 504 -18.74 -14.55 3.50
CA LYS A 504 -19.06 -14.02 4.82
C LYS A 504 -18.63 -15.01 5.92
N VAL A 505 -17.95 -14.50 6.95
CA VAL A 505 -17.60 -15.20 8.19
C VAL A 505 -18.47 -14.66 9.31
N GLU A 506 -18.99 -15.55 10.15
CA GLU A 506 -19.84 -15.20 11.29
C GLU A 506 -19.04 -15.19 12.60
N VAL A 507 -19.49 -14.41 13.60
CA VAL A 507 -18.82 -14.28 14.91
C VAL A 507 -18.60 -15.63 15.60
N ALA A 508 -19.57 -16.56 15.50
CA ALA A 508 -19.45 -17.88 16.11
C ALA A 508 -18.30 -18.71 15.50
N GLU A 509 -18.11 -18.62 14.18
CA GLU A 509 -17.01 -19.30 13.48
C GLU A 509 -15.66 -18.70 13.88
N LEU A 510 -15.58 -17.36 13.92
CA LEU A 510 -14.40 -16.63 14.38
C LEU A 510 -14.00 -17.01 15.81
N ASN A 511 -14.98 -17.08 16.72
CA ASN A 511 -14.75 -17.49 18.11
C ASN A 511 -14.30 -18.96 18.21
N GLY A 512 -14.84 -19.84 17.35
CA GLY A 512 -14.37 -21.22 17.24
C GLY A 512 -12.90 -21.32 16.88
N TRP A 513 -12.44 -20.53 15.90
CA TRP A 513 -11.02 -20.50 15.52
C TRP A 513 -10.10 -19.89 16.57
N LEU A 514 -10.60 -18.98 17.41
CA LEU A 514 -9.81 -18.41 18.52
C LEU A 514 -9.72 -19.36 19.71
N ALA A 515 -10.76 -20.16 19.95
CA ALA A 515 -10.76 -21.20 20.98
C ALA A 515 -9.91 -22.41 20.56
N ASP A 516 -9.93 -22.77 19.28
CA ASP A 516 -9.11 -23.81 18.67
C ASP A 516 -8.43 -23.28 17.41
N GLU A 517 -7.21 -22.76 17.56
CA GLU A 517 -6.42 -22.23 16.44
C GLU A 517 -6.14 -23.27 15.36
N GLY A 518 -6.15 -24.57 15.68
CA GLY A 518 -5.97 -25.64 14.70
C GLY A 518 -7.14 -25.75 13.70
N SER A 519 -8.32 -25.24 14.08
CA SER A 519 -9.51 -25.22 13.21
C SER A 519 -9.55 -24.05 12.22
N ALA A 520 -8.64 -23.07 12.37
CA ALA A 520 -8.54 -21.92 11.49
C ALA A 520 -8.31 -22.34 10.02
N LYS A 521 -8.97 -21.64 9.09
CA LYS A 521 -8.94 -21.98 7.66
C LYS A 521 -7.87 -21.25 6.87
N ALA A 522 -7.17 -20.29 7.48
CA ALA A 522 -6.16 -19.46 6.84
C ALA A 522 -5.19 -18.89 7.89
N LEU A 523 -4.09 -18.29 7.42
CA LEU A 523 -3.08 -17.61 8.25
C LEU A 523 -3.44 -16.14 8.51
N PHE A 524 -4.35 -15.57 7.71
CA PHE A 524 -4.79 -14.17 7.79
C PHE A 524 -3.65 -13.17 7.51
N LEU A 525 -2.75 -13.55 6.59
CA LEU A 525 -1.60 -12.74 6.19
C LEU A 525 -1.87 -11.94 4.90
N GLY A 526 -3.08 -12.01 4.32
CA GLY A 526 -3.39 -11.42 3.02
C GLY A 526 -3.10 -9.92 2.95
N GLU A 527 -3.49 -9.15 3.97
CA GLU A 527 -3.23 -7.69 3.98
C GLU A 527 -1.73 -7.35 4.07
N ILE A 528 -0.97 -8.15 4.81
CA ILE A 528 0.50 -7.99 4.89
C ILE A 528 1.11 -8.31 3.53
N LEU A 529 0.67 -9.41 2.89
CA LEU A 529 1.15 -9.81 1.58
C LEU A 529 0.86 -8.74 0.52
N GLU A 530 -0.32 -8.11 0.54
CA GLU A 530 -0.68 -7.02 -0.35
C GLU A 530 0.18 -5.76 -0.13
N ALA A 531 0.39 -5.40 1.14
CA ALA A 531 1.19 -4.23 1.53
C ALA A 531 2.70 -4.45 1.44
N ALA A 532 3.18 -5.68 1.28
CA ALA A 532 4.59 -6.01 1.24
C ALA A 532 5.15 -6.20 -0.18
N SER A 533 6.39 -5.76 -0.40
CA SER A 533 7.17 -6.07 -1.60
C SER A 533 8.68 -6.13 -1.28
N PRO A 534 9.24 -7.34 -1.11
CA PRO A 534 8.54 -8.61 -0.92
C PRO A 534 8.04 -8.80 0.52
N MET A 535 7.04 -9.66 0.72
CA MET A 535 6.81 -10.31 2.00
C MET A 535 7.87 -11.41 2.21
N ILE A 536 8.43 -11.49 3.40
CA ILE A 536 9.45 -12.46 3.81
C ILE A 536 8.85 -13.33 4.91
N VAL A 537 8.94 -14.65 4.72
CA VAL A 537 8.49 -15.66 5.68
C VAL A 537 9.59 -16.69 5.93
N HIS A 538 9.49 -17.38 7.07
CA HIS A 538 10.57 -18.26 7.55
C HIS A 538 10.27 -19.75 7.44
N SER A 539 9.10 -20.12 6.94
CA SER A 539 8.68 -21.53 6.77
C SER A 539 8.33 -21.82 5.31
N PRO A 540 8.86 -22.90 4.71
CA PRO A 540 8.48 -23.32 3.36
C PRO A 540 7.00 -23.71 3.28
N VAL A 541 6.41 -24.17 4.40
CA VAL A 541 4.97 -24.47 4.48
C VAL A 541 4.15 -23.20 4.32
N THR A 542 4.55 -22.11 5.00
CA THR A 542 3.89 -20.80 4.86
C THR A 542 3.99 -20.26 3.44
N VAL A 543 5.13 -20.42 2.77
CA VAL A 543 5.28 -20.04 1.35
C VAL A 543 4.24 -20.77 0.49
N ARG A 544 4.14 -22.10 0.64
CA ARG A 544 3.20 -22.93 -0.11
C ARG A 544 1.75 -22.49 0.13
N LEU A 545 1.35 -22.36 1.39
CA LEU A 545 -0.02 -21.98 1.77
C LEU A 545 -0.42 -20.60 1.22
N LEU A 546 0.49 -19.63 1.24
CA LEU A 546 0.24 -18.31 0.69
C LEU A 546 0.22 -18.31 -0.84
N ALA A 547 1.11 -19.08 -1.48
CA ALA A 547 1.12 -19.24 -2.93
C ALA A 547 -0.17 -19.89 -3.45
N GLU A 548 -0.64 -20.96 -2.80
CA GLU A 548 -1.88 -21.65 -3.13
C GLU A 548 -3.11 -20.74 -2.99
N ARG A 549 -3.12 -19.88 -1.96
CA ARG A 549 -4.26 -19.00 -1.66
C ARG A 549 -4.28 -17.70 -2.46
N HIS A 550 -3.12 -17.05 -2.62
CA HIS A 550 -3.01 -15.69 -3.18
C HIS A 550 -2.33 -15.65 -4.56
N GLY A 551 -1.85 -16.78 -5.07
CA GLY A 551 -1.22 -16.89 -6.40
C GLY A 551 0.18 -16.26 -6.51
N THR A 552 0.67 -15.59 -5.46
CA THR A 552 2.02 -14.98 -5.42
C THR A 552 2.78 -15.52 -4.22
N PRO A 553 3.90 -16.25 -4.42
CA PRO A 553 4.68 -16.77 -3.31
C PRO A 553 5.46 -15.65 -2.61
N PRO A 554 5.46 -15.59 -1.27
CA PRO A 554 6.38 -14.72 -0.53
C PRO A 554 7.82 -15.21 -0.66
N ALA A 555 8.77 -14.34 -0.34
CA ALA A 555 10.18 -14.69 -0.28
C ALA A 555 10.46 -15.57 0.94
N TYR A 556 11.24 -16.63 0.73
CA TYR A 556 11.66 -17.54 1.79
C TYR A 556 13.04 -17.14 2.33
N VAL A 557 13.12 -16.83 3.62
CA VAL A 557 14.40 -16.69 4.33
C VAL A 557 14.33 -17.53 5.60
N PRO A 558 15.06 -18.66 5.69
CA PRO A 558 14.96 -19.57 6.83
C PRO A 558 15.26 -18.86 8.15
N PHE A 559 14.49 -19.16 9.21
CA PHE A 559 14.69 -18.59 10.54
C PHE A 559 16.11 -18.88 11.05
N SER A 560 16.79 -17.89 11.64
CA SER A 560 18.15 -18.03 12.17
C SER A 560 18.21 -18.28 13.67
N ILE A 561 19.30 -18.89 14.11
CA ILE A 561 19.64 -19.05 15.52
C ILE A 561 20.07 -17.67 16.04
N TYR A 562 19.25 -17.07 16.91
CA TYR A 562 19.53 -15.75 17.48
C TYR A 562 20.16 -15.82 18.88
N ARG A 563 20.20 -17.01 19.48
CA ARG A 563 20.99 -17.31 20.69
C ARG A 563 22.27 -18.05 20.27
N PRO A 564 23.36 -17.34 19.96
CA PRO A 564 24.60 -18.00 19.55
C PRO A 564 25.17 -18.85 20.68
N TRP A 565 25.98 -19.83 20.30
CA TRP A 565 26.64 -20.78 21.19
C TRP A 565 28.14 -20.72 21.00
N ASP A 566 28.86 -20.65 22.12
CA ASP A 566 30.29 -20.90 22.14
C ASP A 566 30.51 -22.42 21.95
N PRO A 567 31.30 -22.87 20.96
CA PRO A 567 31.68 -24.28 20.83
C PRO A 567 32.26 -24.88 22.12
N GLN A 568 32.94 -24.10 22.97
CA GLN A 568 33.46 -24.56 24.27
C GLN A 568 32.33 -24.93 25.26
N ALA A 569 31.14 -24.33 25.10
CA ALA A 569 29.97 -24.62 25.92
C ALA A 569 29.27 -25.96 25.57
N LEU A 570 29.69 -26.62 24.49
CA LEU A 570 29.11 -27.89 24.02
C LEU A 570 30.02 -29.11 24.25
N THR A 571 31.07 -28.95 25.06
CA THR A 571 31.99 -30.04 25.40
C THR A 571 31.38 -31.03 26.40
N PRO A 572 31.88 -32.28 26.47
CA PRO A 572 31.46 -33.23 27.50
C PRO A 572 31.64 -32.70 28.93
N LEU A 573 32.69 -31.91 29.18
CA LEU A 573 32.93 -31.26 30.46
C LEU A 573 31.86 -30.19 30.76
N ALA A 574 31.53 -29.34 29.79
CA ALA A 574 30.47 -28.35 29.93
C ALA A 574 29.10 -29.00 30.20
N ARG A 575 28.81 -30.13 29.55
CA ARG A 575 27.61 -30.94 29.81
C ARG A 575 27.59 -31.47 31.24
N ALA A 576 28.66 -32.08 31.72
CA ALA A 576 28.74 -32.57 33.10
C ALA A 576 28.51 -31.43 34.12
N ALA A 577 29.12 -30.27 33.90
CA ALA A 577 28.93 -29.10 34.75
C ALA A 577 27.48 -28.57 34.70
N ALA A 578 26.84 -28.56 33.52
CA ALA A 578 25.43 -28.17 33.39
C ALA A 578 24.50 -29.15 34.13
N ARG A 579 24.71 -30.46 34.00
CA ARG A 579 23.95 -31.48 34.74
C ARG A 579 24.09 -31.31 36.26
N GLN A 580 25.30 -31.03 36.74
CA GLN A 580 25.56 -30.74 38.14
C GLN A 580 24.80 -29.51 38.63
N ARG A 581 24.83 -28.39 37.89
CA ARG A 581 24.08 -27.16 38.24
C ARG A 581 22.57 -27.38 38.29
N LEU A 582 22.05 -28.23 37.42
CA LEU A 582 20.62 -28.57 37.35
C LEU A 582 20.18 -29.65 38.35
N GLY A 583 21.13 -30.31 39.04
CA GLY A 583 20.83 -31.43 39.92
C GLY A 583 20.18 -32.61 39.17
N LEU A 584 20.71 -32.93 37.98
CA LEU A 584 20.33 -34.11 37.20
C LEU A 584 21.24 -35.28 37.62
N ALA A 585 20.68 -36.43 37.98
CA ALA A 585 21.45 -37.63 38.33
C ALA A 585 22.21 -38.21 37.12
N ASP A 586 23.25 -39.01 37.34
CA ASP A 586 24.04 -39.57 36.23
C ASP A 586 23.32 -40.67 35.44
N ASP A 587 22.41 -41.39 36.11
CA ASP A 587 21.61 -42.47 35.55
C ASP A 587 20.22 -42.03 35.04
N GLU A 588 19.82 -40.78 35.29
CA GLU A 588 18.53 -40.26 34.81
C GLU A 588 18.56 -39.89 33.33
N VAL A 589 17.44 -40.12 32.65
CA VAL A 589 17.18 -39.64 31.28
C VAL A 589 16.38 -38.34 31.37
N ALA A 590 17.07 -37.20 31.31
CA ALA A 590 16.44 -35.89 31.46
C ALA A 590 15.80 -35.44 30.14
N ILE A 591 14.47 -35.28 30.13
CA ILE A 591 13.67 -34.80 29.00
C ILE A 591 13.26 -33.36 29.27
N ALA A 592 13.59 -32.43 28.36
CA ALA A 592 13.25 -31.01 28.52
C ALA A 592 12.21 -30.54 27.49
N SER A 593 11.18 -29.82 27.95
CA SER A 593 10.26 -29.06 27.09
C SER A 593 10.50 -27.58 27.31
N PHE A 594 10.76 -26.83 26.23
CA PHE A 594 11.25 -25.45 26.33
C PHE A 594 10.20 -24.41 25.91
N GLY A 595 10.20 -23.27 26.59
CA GLY A 595 9.33 -22.12 26.38
C GLY A 595 8.07 -22.16 27.26
N GLY A 596 7.32 -21.05 27.33
CA GLY A 596 6.13 -20.93 28.20
C GLY A 596 5.14 -22.09 28.02
N VAL A 597 4.56 -22.58 29.11
CA VAL A 597 3.69 -23.75 29.12
C VAL A 597 2.25 -23.30 28.82
N SER A 598 1.66 -23.84 27.76
CA SER A 598 0.30 -23.52 27.34
C SER A 598 -0.38 -24.77 26.77
N PRO A 599 -1.74 -24.83 26.73
CA PRO A 599 -2.45 -25.96 26.15
C PRO A 599 -2.02 -26.25 24.70
N SER A 600 -1.74 -25.18 23.94
CA SER A 600 -1.27 -25.28 22.56
C SER A 600 0.10 -25.93 22.38
N LYS A 601 0.84 -26.20 23.47
CA LYS A 601 2.13 -26.92 23.48
C LYS A 601 2.06 -28.35 24.00
N ALA A 602 0.86 -28.88 24.18
CA ALA A 602 0.61 -30.27 24.55
C ALA A 602 1.37 -30.76 25.81
N PRO A 603 1.35 -30.02 26.93
CA PRO A 603 2.08 -30.42 28.12
C PRO A 603 1.50 -31.67 28.78
N GLU A 604 0.20 -31.92 28.66
CA GLU A 604 -0.43 -33.13 29.20
C GLU A 604 0.07 -34.39 28.47
N GLU A 605 0.15 -34.34 27.14
CA GLU A 605 0.68 -35.41 26.31
C GLU A 605 2.15 -35.70 26.65
N CYS A 606 2.93 -34.68 26.99
CA CYS A 606 4.30 -34.86 27.48
C CYS A 606 4.34 -35.65 28.80
N VAL A 607 3.42 -35.38 29.73
CA VAL A 607 3.33 -36.09 31.02
C VAL A 607 2.90 -37.55 30.81
N TRP A 608 1.93 -37.80 29.93
CA TRP A 608 1.52 -39.17 29.59
C TRP A 608 2.63 -39.95 28.88
N ALA A 609 3.41 -39.31 28.01
CA ALA A 609 4.56 -39.96 27.39
C ALA A 609 5.64 -40.35 28.42
N LEU A 610 5.87 -39.50 29.44
CA LEU A 610 6.76 -39.84 30.55
C LEU A 610 6.28 -41.08 31.31
N ASP A 611 4.98 -41.20 31.57
CA ASP A 611 4.39 -42.36 32.25
C ASP A 611 4.72 -43.67 31.52
N PHE A 612 4.50 -43.71 30.20
CA PHE A 612 4.84 -44.87 29.36
C PHE A 612 6.33 -45.23 29.43
N LEU A 613 7.23 -44.25 29.28
CA LEU A 613 8.68 -44.49 29.35
C LEU A 613 9.08 -45.13 30.68
N ARG A 614 8.50 -44.67 31.79
CA ARG A 614 8.80 -45.22 33.11
C ARG A 614 8.22 -46.62 33.30
N GLN A 615 7.04 -46.90 32.75
CA GLN A 615 6.47 -48.26 32.72
C GLN A 615 7.32 -49.22 31.87
N TRP A 616 8.01 -48.72 30.86
CA TRP A 616 9.00 -49.49 30.08
C TRP A 616 10.37 -49.62 30.75
N GLY A 617 10.53 -49.10 31.97
CA GLY A 617 11.76 -49.22 32.75
C GLY A 617 12.82 -48.16 32.42
N ILE A 618 12.50 -47.12 31.64
CA ILE A 618 13.42 -46.02 31.37
C ILE A 618 13.36 -45.03 32.54
N PRO A 619 14.48 -44.70 33.22
CA PRO A 619 14.52 -43.80 34.37
C PRO A 619 14.42 -42.32 33.94
N ALA A 620 13.34 -41.99 33.21
CA ALA A 620 13.12 -40.68 32.65
C ALA A 620 12.56 -39.68 33.68
N SER A 621 12.91 -38.40 33.50
CA SER A 621 12.33 -37.25 34.17
C SER A 621 11.97 -36.17 33.15
N LEU A 622 10.88 -35.43 33.36
CA LEU A 622 10.40 -34.37 32.47
C LEU A 622 10.54 -33.00 33.13
N HIS A 623 11.15 -32.06 32.41
CA HIS A 623 11.42 -30.71 32.88
C HIS A 623 10.76 -29.70 31.96
N PHE A 624 9.78 -28.95 32.48
CA PHE A 624 9.18 -27.84 31.77
C PHE A 624 10.01 -26.58 32.01
N VAL A 625 10.84 -26.23 31.02
CA VAL A 625 11.77 -25.09 31.02
C VAL A 625 11.06 -23.87 30.43
N GLY A 626 10.10 -23.34 31.18
CA GLY A 626 9.31 -22.16 30.84
C GLY A 626 8.23 -21.85 31.87
N ASN A 627 7.64 -20.67 31.77
CA ASN A 627 6.66 -20.20 32.75
C ASN A 627 5.36 -21.01 32.70
N LEU A 628 4.96 -21.61 33.82
CA LEU A 628 3.70 -22.33 33.97
C LEU A 628 2.50 -21.40 34.26
N ARG A 629 2.73 -20.20 34.81
CA ARG A 629 1.65 -19.26 35.17
C ARG A 629 0.90 -18.67 33.98
N ASP A 630 1.40 -18.87 32.76
CA ASP A 630 0.73 -18.45 31.53
C ASP A 630 -0.50 -19.32 31.20
N MET A 631 -0.71 -20.44 31.93
CA MET A 631 -1.92 -21.25 31.89
C MET A 631 -3.09 -20.53 32.59
N HIS A 632 -4.31 -20.61 32.02
CA HIS A 632 -5.52 -20.00 32.58
C HIS A 632 -5.84 -20.44 34.03
N ASP A 633 -5.42 -21.65 34.43
CA ASP A 633 -5.63 -22.23 35.77
C ASP A 633 -4.34 -22.25 36.61
N GLY A 634 -3.28 -21.55 36.18
CA GLY A 634 -1.96 -21.60 36.83
C GLY A 634 -1.30 -22.99 36.81
N GLY A 635 -1.74 -23.89 35.92
CA GLY A 635 -1.22 -25.25 35.79
C GLY A 635 -1.82 -26.26 36.78
N ALA A 636 -2.92 -25.92 37.46
CA ALA A 636 -3.56 -26.78 38.45
C ALA A 636 -3.99 -28.14 37.86
N HIS A 637 -4.62 -28.16 36.68
CA HIS A 637 -5.01 -29.38 35.98
C HIS A 637 -3.80 -30.28 35.69
N LEU A 638 -2.74 -29.70 35.14
CA LEU A 638 -1.52 -30.43 34.79
C LEU A 638 -0.86 -31.07 36.02
N ARG A 639 -0.82 -30.34 37.16
CA ARG A 639 -0.32 -30.90 38.43
C ARG A 639 -1.21 -32.03 38.95
N ALA A 640 -2.53 -31.94 38.79
CA ALA A 640 -3.45 -33.02 39.16
C ALA A 640 -3.22 -34.28 38.31
N VAL A 641 -2.94 -34.12 37.01
CA VAL A 641 -2.57 -35.24 36.14
C VAL A 641 -1.26 -35.90 36.62
N VAL A 642 -0.24 -35.09 36.93
CA VAL A 642 1.05 -35.59 37.47
C VAL A 642 0.86 -36.36 38.78
N GLU A 643 0.04 -35.85 39.70
CA GLU A 643 -0.24 -36.51 40.98
C GLU A 643 -0.99 -37.84 40.77
N ARG A 644 -2.01 -37.85 39.90
CA ARG A 644 -2.80 -39.05 39.58
C ARG A 644 -1.94 -40.18 39.01
N LEU A 645 -0.92 -39.84 38.23
CA LEU A 645 0.01 -40.80 37.63
C LEU A 645 1.18 -41.17 38.56
N GLY A 646 1.26 -40.61 39.77
CA GLY A 646 2.37 -40.87 40.69
C GLY A 646 3.72 -40.31 40.22
N LEU A 647 3.71 -39.29 39.36
CA LEU A 647 4.90 -38.73 38.71
C LEU A 647 5.46 -37.49 39.39
N ARG A 648 5.01 -37.15 40.61
CA ARG A 648 5.38 -35.93 41.33
C ARG A 648 6.88 -35.71 41.46
N ASN A 649 7.66 -36.77 41.65
CA ASN A 649 9.12 -36.69 41.80
C ASN A 649 9.88 -36.74 40.45
N HIS A 650 9.14 -36.88 39.34
CA HIS A 650 9.69 -37.08 38.00
C HIS A 650 9.31 -35.97 37.03
N VAL A 651 8.43 -35.05 37.42
CA VAL A 651 8.08 -33.85 36.64
C VAL A 651 8.49 -32.60 37.40
N ARG A 652 9.30 -31.74 36.76
CA ARG A 652 9.72 -30.44 37.32
C ARG A 652 9.08 -29.30 36.55
N PHE A 653 8.45 -28.39 37.28
CA PHE A 653 7.87 -27.15 36.75
C PHE A 653 8.69 -25.94 37.19
N GLN A 654 8.69 -24.89 36.37
CA GLN A 654 9.21 -23.57 36.73
C GLN A 654 8.02 -22.62 36.88
N ASP A 655 7.84 -22.07 38.09
CA ASP A 655 6.68 -21.23 38.41
C ASP A 655 6.86 -19.77 37.97
N ASP A 656 8.09 -19.38 37.64
CA ASP A 656 8.48 -18.04 37.23
C ASP A 656 9.39 -18.09 35.99
N PHE A 657 9.78 -16.91 35.48
CA PHE A 657 10.66 -16.79 34.32
C PHE A 657 11.98 -17.54 34.54
N VAL A 658 12.36 -18.40 33.59
CA VAL A 658 13.61 -19.16 33.65
C VAL A 658 14.77 -18.27 33.24
N PRO A 659 15.79 -18.07 34.10
CA PRO A 659 16.98 -17.31 33.73
C PRO A 659 17.68 -17.89 32.49
N GLU A 660 18.28 -17.04 31.66
CA GLU A 660 18.93 -17.48 30.41
C GLU A 660 19.98 -18.56 30.66
N GLN A 661 20.78 -18.43 31.72
CA GLN A 661 21.80 -19.44 32.04
C GLN A 661 21.18 -20.81 32.35
N THR A 662 20.08 -20.85 33.11
CA THR A 662 19.36 -22.10 33.41
C THR A 662 18.77 -22.71 32.15
N TYR A 663 18.21 -21.89 31.26
CA TYR A 663 17.71 -22.32 29.95
C TYR A 663 18.83 -22.97 29.12
N ARG A 664 20.01 -22.33 29.07
CA ARG A 664 21.19 -22.87 28.39
C ARG A 664 21.71 -24.16 29.02
N ASP A 665 21.71 -24.23 30.34
CA ASP A 665 22.11 -25.44 31.06
C ASP A 665 21.22 -26.64 30.69
N TYR A 666 19.90 -26.46 30.54
CA TYR A 666 19.02 -27.54 30.10
C TYR A 666 19.30 -27.97 28.65
N LEU A 667 19.56 -27.03 27.74
CA LEU A 667 19.89 -27.36 26.35
C LEU A 667 21.17 -28.21 26.24
N VAL A 668 22.15 -27.95 27.10
CA VAL A 668 23.42 -28.69 27.12
C VAL A 668 23.31 -29.97 27.96
N GLY A 669 22.61 -29.93 29.09
CA GLY A 669 22.57 -30.99 30.11
C GLY A 669 21.51 -32.08 29.88
N ALA A 670 20.38 -31.76 29.25
CA ALA A 670 19.31 -32.71 28.98
C ALA A 670 19.73 -33.79 27.97
N ASP A 671 19.10 -34.96 28.07
CA ASP A 671 19.32 -36.10 27.18
C ASP A 671 18.42 -36.05 25.95
N LEU A 672 17.16 -35.62 26.14
CA LEU A 672 16.15 -35.52 25.09
C LEU A 672 15.35 -34.21 25.24
N ALA A 673 14.66 -33.81 24.19
CA ALA A 673 13.72 -32.70 24.24
C ALA A 673 12.36 -33.00 23.59
N LEU A 674 11.35 -32.24 24.00
CA LEU A 674 10.00 -32.25 23.44
C LEU A 674 9.61 -30.86 22.95
N GLN A 675 9.13 -30.78 21.71
CA GLN A 675 8.57 -29.56 21.12
C GLN A 675 7.30 -29.86 20.36
N LEU A 676 6.19 -29.92 21.09
CA LEU A 676 4.89 -30.31 20.56
C LEU A 676 3.94 -29.12 20.37
N ARG A 677 2.96 -29.27 19.48
CA ARG A 677 1.89 -28.32 19.20
C ARG A 677 0.58 -29.07 18.94
N THR A 678 -0.53 -28.49 19.39
CA THR A 678 -1.88 -28.99 19.10
C THR A 678 -2.46 -28.44 17.78
N TYR A 679 -1.75 -27.50 17.14
CA TYR A 679 -2.12 -26.89 15.86
C TYR A 679 -1.05 -27.16 14.80
N THR A 680 -1.44 -27.12 13.53
CA THR A 680 -0.59 -27.49 12.38
C THR A 680 -0.24 -26.32 11.45
N LEU A 681 -1.04 -25.25 11.47
CA LEU A 681 -0.89 -24.13 10.53
C LEU A 681 0.08 -23.07 11.05
N GLY A 682 1.14 -22.81 10.28
CA GLY A 682 2.00 -21.62 10.45
C GLY A 682 2.95 -21.63 11.65
N GLY A 683 3.09 -22.75 12.37
CA GLY A 683 3.93 -22.85 13.56
C GLY A 683 5.43 -22.73 13.27
N LEU A 684 6.12 -21.88 14.03
CA LEU A 684 7.57 -21.85 14.16
C LEU A 684 7.95 -22.07 15.62
N SER A 685 9.15 -22.60 15.86
CA SER A 685 9.65 -22.83 17.21
C SER A 685 11.12 -22.46 17.32
N GLY A 686 11.40 -21.31 17.92
CA GLY A 686 12.77 -20.92 18.28
C GLY A 686 13.42 -21.91 19.24
N ALA A 687 12.63 -22.53 20.13
CA ALA A 687 13.12 -23.56 21.04
C ALA A 687 13.53 -24.86 20.33
N LEU A 688 12.79 -25.28 19.29
CA LEU A 688 13.19 -26.42 18.45
C LEU A 688 14.48 -26.10 17.69
N LEU A 689 14.60 -24.87 17.21
CA LEU A 689 15.81 -24.38 16.56
C LEU A 689 17.02 -24.37 17.52
N ASP A 690 16.83 -23.94 18.77
CA ASP A 690 17.86 -23.96 19.81
C ASP A 690 18.28 -25.39 20.18
N CYS A 691 17.32 -26.33 20.28
CA CYS A 691 17.62 -27.76 20.47
C CYS A 691 18.47 -28.29 19.30
N ALA A 692 18.10 -27.92 18.07
CA ALA A 692 18.83 -28.31 16.88
C ALA A 692 20.26 -27.74 16.84
N ALA A 693 20.44 -26.48 17.25
CA ALA A 693 21.73 -25.78 17.28
C ALA A 693 22.75 -26.43 18.23
N VAL A 694 22.29 -26.97 19.36
CA VAL A 694 23.13 -27.68 20.34
C VAL A 694 23.20 -29.18 20.10
N GLY A 695 22.47 -29.71 19.11
CA GLY A 695 22.42 -31.13 18.79
C GLY A 695 21.63 -31.97 19.80
N LEU A 696 20.71 -31.37 20.55
CA LEU A 696 19.87 -32.06 21.53
C LEU A 696 18.80 -32.89 20.79
N PRO A 697 18.77 -34.22 20.96
CA PRO A 697 17.78 -35.04 20.26
C PRO A 697 16.37 -34.68 20.68
N THR A 698 15.49 -34.44 19.71
CA THR A 698 14.18 -33.83 19.97
C THR A 698 13.05 -34.58 19.29
N VAL A 699 11.96 -34.79 20.00
CA VAL A 699 10.67 -35.21 19.43
C VAL A 699 9.78 -33.99 19.22
N ALA A 700 9.30 -33.81 18.01
CA ALA A 700 8.43 -32.70 17.62
C ALA A 700 7.33 -33.17 16.67
N ASN A 701 6.26 -32.38 16.50
CA ASN A 701 5.31 -32.59 15.41
C ASN A 701 6.05 -32.63 14.07
N ARG A 702 5.64 -33.52 13.16
CA ARG A 702 6.20 -33.58 11.80
C ARG A 702 6.05 -32.26 11.08
N SER A 703 4.86 -31.65 11.13
CA SER A 703 4.60 -30.34 10.51
C SER A 703 5.50 -29.23 11.08
N LEU A 704 5.76 -29.23 12.39
CA LEU A 704 6.63 -28.26 13.04
C LEU A 704 8.11 -28.48 12.68
N ALA A 705 8.57 -29.73 12.67
CA ALA A 705 9.93 -30.09 12.28
C ALA A 705 10.21 -29.70 10.82
N ASP A 706 9.26 -29.93 9.91
CA ASP A 706 9.35 -29.52 8.51
C ASP A 706 9.32 -27.99 8.35
N ALA A 707 8.50 -27.30 9.14
CA ALA A 707 8.41 -25.83 9.11
C ALA A 707 9.70 -25.15 9.58
N VAL A 708 10.36 -25.69 10.61
CA VAL A 708 11.65 -25.18 11.09
C VAL A 708 12.81 -25.67 10.21
N GLY A 709 12.71 -26.89 9.68
CA GLY A 709 13.71 -27.56 8.86
C GLY A 709 14.90 -28.07 9.69
N VAL A 710 14.62 -28.76 10.81
CA VAL A 710 15.65 -29.35 11.69
C VAL A 710 16.16 -30.70 11.16
N PRO A 711 17.40 -31.12 11.47
CA PRO A 711 17.97 -32.34 10.89
C PRO A 711 17.31 -33.63 11.40
N ALA A 712 16.90 -34.51 10.48
CA ALA A 712 16.15 -35.73 10.81
C ALA A 712 16.98 -36.81 11.52
N SER A 713 18.31 -36.72 11.51
CA SER A 713 19.20 -37.69 12.17
C SER A 713 19.00 -37.74 13.68
N TYR A 714 18.80 -36.59 14.33
CA TYR A 714 18.56 -36.47 15.77
C TYR A 714 17.23 -35.81 16.13
N ASN A 715 16.38 -35.52 15.15
CA ASN A 715 15.00 -35.11 15.40
C ASN A 715 14.03 -36.20 14.92
N ARG A 716 12.98 -36.47 15.69
CA ARG A 716 11.91 -37.41 15.31
C ARG A 716 10.58 -36.69 15.21
N GLY A 717 9.96 -36.78 14.04
CA GLY A 717 8.66 -36.19 13.74
C GLY A 717 7.52 -37.15 14.07
N VAL A 718 6.70 -36.82 15.06
CA VAL A 718 5.45 -37.54 15.38
C VAL A 718 4.27 -36.96 14.59
N ASN A 719 3.17 -37.71 14.52
CA ASN A 719 1.94 -37.23 13.89
C ASN A 719 1.41 -35.96 14.59
N ASP A 720 0.78 -35.07 13.84
CA ASP A 720 0.15 -33.87 14.35
C ASP A 720 -1.07 -34.17 15.23
N ALA A 721 -1.77 -35.27 14.97
CA ALA A 721 -2.69 -35.87 15.93
C ALA A 721 -1.87 -36.57 17.02
N LEU A 722 -1.58 -35.82 18.09
CA LEU A 722 -0.68 -36.27 19.14
C LEU A 722 -1.21 -37.52 19.84
N SER A 723 -0.32 -38.50 19.98
CA SER A 723 -0.56 -39.73 20.75
C SER A 723 0.57 -39.85 21.77
N PRO A 724 0.28 -39.82 23.08
CA PRO A 724 1.31 -39.97 24.11
C PRO A 724 2.14 -41.24 23.97
N LEU A 725 1.55 -42.33 23.50
CA LEU A 725 2.24 -43.59 23.24
C LEU A 725 3.28 -43.43 22.12
N LEU A 726 2.90 -42.87 20.97
CA LEU A 726 3.83 -42.66 19.85
C LEU A 726 4.93 -41.64 20.18
N ILE A 727 4.61 -40.66 21.05
CA ILE A 727 5.61 -39.72 21.59
C ILE A 727 6.62 -40.47 22.46
N ALA A 728 6.15 -41.36 23.34
CA ALA A 728 7.02 -42.19 24.17
C ALA A 728 7.89 -43.13 23.33
N GLU A 729 7.33 -43.79 22.31
CA GLU A 729 8.09 -44.64 21.38
C GLU A 729 9.23 -43.86 20.72
N ALA A 730 8.93 -42.68 20.17
CA ALA A 730 9.94 -41.83 19.54
C ALA A 730 11.04 -41.37 20.52
N LEU A 731 10.70 -41.11 21.78
CA LEU A 731 11.67 -40.78 22.83
C LEU A 731 12.55 -41.99 23.19
N ALA A 732 11.95 -43.18 23.31
CA ALA A 732 12.66 -44.42 23.57
C ALA A 732 13.64 -44.76 22.44
N GLU A 733 13.22 -44.63 21.18
CA GLU A 733 14.09 -44.81 20.01
C GLU A 733 15.31 -43.88 20.04
N LEU A 734 15.10 -42.59 20.34
CA LEU A 734 16.20 -41.62 20.46
C LEU A 734 17.13 -41.94 21.64
N HIS A 735 16.57 -42.43 22.74
CA HIS A 735 17.33 -42.88 23.91
C HIS A 735 18.20 -44.10 23.60
N GLU A 736 17.61 -45.14 23.01
CA GLU A 736 18.29 -46.39 22.61
C GLU A 736 19.38 -46.16 21.58
N ALA A 737 19.17 -45.22 20.65
CA ALA A 737 20.18 -44.79 19.70
C ALA A 737 21.40 -44.10 20.36
N GLY A 738 21.35 -43.80 21.67
CA GLY A 738 22.46 -43.21 22.42
C GLY A 738 22.74 -41.74 22.09
N LEU A 739 21.84 -41.09 21.33
CA LEU A 739 22.05 -39.74 20.80
C LEU A 739 22.09 -38.66 21.91
N GLY A 740 21.49 -38.93 23.07
CA GLY A 740 21.59 -38.04 24.24
C GLY A 740 23.00 -37.98 24.83
N ARG A 741 23.82 -39.02 24.61
CA ARG A 741 25.22 -39.11 25.06
C ARG A 741 26.21 -38.77 23.96
N GLN A 742 25.92 -39.13 22.72
CA GLN A 742 26.75 -38.86 21.54
C GLN A 742 25.98 -38.02 20.54
N ARG A 743 26.14 -36.69 20.63
CA ARG A 743 25.49 -35.74 19.72
C ARG A 743 26.19 -35.73 18.35
N PRO A 744 25.44 -35.63 17.23
CA PRO A 744 26.01 -35.63 15.88
C PRO A 744 26.64 -34.26 15.56
N GLU A 745 27.90 -34.10 15.95
CA GLU A 745 28.60 -32.82 15.97
C GLU A 745 28.80 -32.19 14.58
N GLU A 746 29.11 -32.99 13.55
CA GLU A 746 29.32 -32.49 12.18
C GLU A 746 28.04 -31.89 11.59
N GLU A 747 26.93 -32.61 11.68
CA GLU A 747 25.64 -32.16 11.18
C GLU A 747 25.09 -30.98 11.98
N ARG A 748 25.29 -30.98 13.30
CA ARG A 748 24.96 -29.84 14.18
C ARG A 748 25.72 -28.57 13.77
N ARG A 749 27.03 -28.67 13.49
CA ARG A 749 27.85 -27.54 13.03
C ARG A 749 27.36 -27.02 11.70
N ALA A 750 27.18 -27.90 10.71
CA ALA A 750 26.67 -27.53 9.39
C ALA A 750 25.31 -26.82 9.50
N PHE A 751 24.40 -27.33 10.33
CA PHE A 751 23.11 -26.70 10.60
C PHE A 751 23.26 -25.32 11.24
N SER A 752 24.14 -25.17 12.24
CA SER A 752 24.33 -23.91 12.95
C SER A 752 24.95 -22.81 12.07
N GLU A 753 25.91 -23.17 11.22
CA GLU A 753 26.52 -22.26 10.25
C GLU A 753 25.50 -21.79 9.21
N GLU A 754 24.72 -22.71 8.67
CA GLU A 754 23.67 -22.45 7.68
C GLU A 754 22.51 -21.61 8.24
N ARG A 755 22.24 -21.73 9.54
CA ARG A 755 21.21 -20.99 10.29
C ARG A 755 21.76 -19.81 11.10
N SER A 756 22.98 -19.36 10.82
CA SER A 756 23.57 -18.19 11.48
C SER A 756 22.90 -16.88 11.07
N LEU A 757 22.94 -15.87 11.96
CA LEU A 757 22.46 -14.51 11.67
C LEU A 757 23.22 -13.87 10.48
N ALA A 758 24.51 -14.16 10.33
CA ALA A 758 25.30 -13.68 9.20
C ALA A 758 24.75 -14.19 7.85
N ARG A 759 24.46 -15.51 7.76
CA ARG A 759 23.83 -16.10 6.57
C ARG A 759 22.42 -15.57 6.33
N TYR A 760 21.65 -15.37 7.41
CA TYR A 760 20.32 -14.77 7.35
C TYR A 760 20.36 -13.35 6.75
N SER A 761 21.24 -12.48 7.26
CA SER A 761 21.41 -11.11 6.77
C SER A 761 21.86 -11.05 5.31
N GLN A 762 22.76 -11.95 4.88
CA GLN A 762 23.14 -12.08 3.46
C GLN A 762 21.96 -12.47 2.56
N ARG A 763 21.13 -13.43 3.01
CA ARG A 763 19.91 -13.83 2.29
C ARG A 763 18.89 -12.70 2.23
N LEU A 764 18.71 -11.97 3.34
CA LEU A 764 17.83 -10.82 3.41
C LEU A 764 18.26 -9.74 2.39
N CYS A 765 19.54 -9.38 2.35
CA CYS A 765 20.06 -8.44 1.35
C CYS A 765 19.83 -8.91 -0.09
N ARG A 766 19.99 -10.22 -0.35
CA ARG A 766 19.74 -10.81 -1.69
C ARG A 766 18.27 -10.70 -2.09
N VAL A 767 17.36 -11.08 -1.20
CA VAL A 767 15.90 -10.99 -1.43
C VAL A 767 15.45 -9.54 -1.66
N LEU A 768 16.07 -8.59 -0.97
CA LEU A 768 15.80 -7.16 -1.13
C LEU A 768 16.45 -6.54 -2.38
N GLY A 769 17.26 -7.32 -3.12
CA GLY A 769 17.98 -6.85 -4.31
C GLY A 769 19.07 -5.83 -4.00
N LEU A 770 19.72 -5.91 -2.83
CA LEU A 770 20.70 -4.93 -2.37
C LEU A 770 22.12 -5.12 -2.93
N GLY A 771 22.36 -6.09 -3.82
CA GLY A 771 23.62 -6.24 -4.55
C GLY A 771 24.88 -6.44 -3.68
N VAL A 772 24.71 -6.81 -2.41
CA VAL A 772 25.81 -6.96 -1.45
C VAL A 772 26.41 -8.35 -1.61
N GLU A 773 27.48 -8.48 -2.41
CA GLU A 773 28.35 -9.66 -2.35
C GLU A 773 29.32 -9.53 -1.18
N ALA A 774 29.50 -10.60 -0.41
CA ALA A 774 30.23 -10.65 0.85
C ALA A 774 31.74 -10.30 0.77
N ALA A 775 32.27 -9.93 -0.40
CA ALA A 775 33.70 -9.74 -0.64
C ALA A 775 34.12 -8.31 -1.03
N GLN A 776 33.20 -7.35 -1.26
CA GLN A 776 33.57 -6.07 -1.89
C GLN A 776 33.71 -4.86 -0.97
N TRP A 777 33.36 -4.94 0.31
CA TRP A 777 33.48 -3.80 1.23
C TRP A 777 34.60 -4.06 2.22
N ARG A 778 35.84 -3.77 1.81
CA ARG A 778 36.96 -3.66 2.75
C ARG A 778 36.61 -2.57 3.76
N VAL A 779 36.53 -2.94 5.03
CA VAL A 779 36.45 -2.02 6.17
C VAL A 779 37.58 -0.98 5.99
N PRO A 780 37.31 0.33 6.09
CA PRO A 780 38.38 1.32 6.13
C PRO A 780 39.24 1.00 7.34
N GLU A 781 40.51 0.64 7.12
CA GLU A 781 41.49 0.55 8.20
C GLU A 781 41.44 1.87 8.97
N HIS A 782 41.14 1.76 10.27
CA HIS A 782 41.33 2.86 11.21
C HIS A 782 42.77 3.35 11.03
N ARG A 783 42.93 4.54 10.46
CA ARG A 783 44.19 5.27 10.54
C ARG A 783 44.37 5.68 12.00
N THR A 784 45.07 4.85 12.76
CA THR A 784 45.83 5.32 13.91
C THR A 784 47.08 6.02 13.36
N GLY A 785 47.15 7.32 13.59
CA GLY A 785 48.21 8.22 13.16
C GLY A 785 47.80 9.66 13.35
#